data_AF-A0A661V197-F1
#
_entry.id   AF-A0A661V197-F1
#
_cell.length_a   1.000
_cell.length_b   1.000
_cell.length_c   1.000
_cell.angle_alpha   90.00
_cell.angle_beta   90.00
_cell.angle_gamma   90.00
#
_symmetry.space_group_name_H-M   'P 1'
#
loop_
_entity.id
_entity.type
_entity.pdbx_description
1 polymer ?
#
loop_
_entity_poly.entity_id
_entity_poly.type
_entity_poly.pdbx_seq_one_letter_code
_entity_poly.pdbx_strand_id
1 'polypeptide(L)'
;LITIFNLVESYTGGGDALLGPVEQARADLEAAHRKASGSEKVNEERPQPPAQAPSPVDDLIEDLIEQGEEPFTAEQLELCRSHRAEAVSALIELATDEYLQWEDSPGEGYAPIRAVQLLGELKAEEAIPTLIDITADAGIETIISDAALHALQEIGLPALEPVLTFMRYSRDVEAKIKLAEMVGAVGEGNEQAYEVLAAVWEETAWEDGKCLLAYPLAQTGGERAVPLIEAALEDPELDDLLDYNEVAYALEVLGRELPFKSVDLSALEEVLTRYILSEIGTPDRLMSVVESAPEEWRSDTDALAYAYAASERDKLNIMLAVQAIGLPPEVSTLLVSALLEAVERLAFDASTRGYPRWLNRTYASLAREFGPDLQLNLIGVLLALQCYLKEDYDIAEDPDRLLASARQIPDDEEEQRHLFARAGALILHGRSFWHLWPAETDPPLSKWLEGLIEFRSLLECVGQIPLRPSSEVEVEELQPMLVGALEELRGREPPSTVAGLLDALVAHKQDTLPQVERRRFAHRRAAIIPYLIHMIEDKQYWFEDGPGEGWPAILAVRLLGDLKASRGAPVLVSAVADSGPADIIHDAALFSLMAIGPPALEAVQTYFRYGRNIETKTSLAEVLGYIGRRDADTFGLLREVWELADWTQNRRMVALAFGILRDRRAVPLLQAALKDRDADALDLEYVGWALQQLGAAAPSAPPAKTLRLKTAMPHNPRLIYDEFNVPHHARYSPWGELLCPDCGEPMTLDEDGEWTHSSGRSDRRSGSRGRRRRKRKKKRR
;
A
#
# COMPACT_ATOMS: atom_id res chain seq x y z
N LEU A 1 13.80 22.47 5.94
CA LEU A 1 14.89 21.66 5.38
C LEU A 1 15.46 20.71 6.42
N ILE A 2 15.81 21.13 7.63
CA ILE A 2 16.11 20.21 8.76
C ILE A 2 14.95 19.23 8.99
N THR A 3 13.68 19.68 9.00
CA THR A 3 12.55 18.75 9.07
C THR A 3 12.47 17.77 7.89
N ILE A 4 13.02 18.13 6.72
CA ILE A 4 13.07 17.26 5.54
C ILE A 4 14.27 16.34 5.65
N PHE A 5 15.44 16.85 6.07
CA PHE A 5 16.67 16.11 6.28
C PHE A 5 16.48 15.12 7.42
N ASN A 6 16.04 15.53 8.61
CA ASN A 6 15.68 14.63 9.72
C ASN A 6 14.59 13.64 9.33
N LEU A 7 13.63 14.02 8.46
CA LEU A 7 12.68 13.05 7.92
C LEU A 7 13.41 12.04 7.02
N VAL A 8 14.15 12.48 6.01
CA VAL A 8 14.94 11.61 5.13
C VAL A 8 15.89 10.74 5.95
N GLU A 9 16.68 11.30 6.85
CA GLU A 9 17.61 10.66 7.78
C GLU A 9 16.91 9.68 8.74
N SER A 10 15.73 10.01 9.28
CA SER A 10 14.95 9.06 10.10
C SER A 10 14.41 7.90 9.27
N TYR A 11 14.18 8.11 7.97
CA TYR A 11 13.76 7.08 7.02
C TYR A 11 14.94 6.32 6.39
N THR A 12 16.13 6.92 6.28
CA THR A 12 17.34 6.41 5.61
C THR A 12 18.49 6.13 6.56
N GLY A 13 18.27 6.19 7.88
CA GLY A 13 19.27 5.90 8.91
C GLY A 13 20.63 6.61 8.76
N GLY A 14 20.66 7.90 8.38
CA GLY A 14 21.95 8.60 8.19
C GLY A 14 22.56 8.53 6.79
N GLY A 15 21.84 7.98 5.81
CA GLY A 15 22.30 7.86 4.42
C GLY A 15 22.52 6.41 3.98
N ASP A 16 22.47 5.47 4.92
CA ASP A 16 22.41 4.05 4.64
C ASP A 16 20.96 3.57 4.67
N ALA A 17 20.39 3.51 3.45
CA ALA A 17 19.22 2.72 3.11
C ALA A 17 17.86 3.14 3.73
N LEU A 18 16.86 3.35 2.86
CA LEU A 18 15.43 3.51 3.16
C LEU A 18 14.75 2.35 3.93
N LEU A 19 15.54 1.44 4.47
CA LEU A 19 15.20 0.09 4.92
C LEU A 19 15.34 -0.10 6.44
N GLY A 20 16.02 0.81 7.14
CA GLY A 20 16.68 0.42 8.37
C GLY A 20 17.72 -0.69 8.12
N PRO A 21 18.13 -1.43 9.16
CA PRO A 21 19.11 -2.51 9.04
C PRO A 21 18.74 -3.53 7.96
N VAL A 22 19.73 -4.11 7.27
CA VAL A 22 19.56 -5.10 6.19
C VAL A 22 18.65 -6.26 6.62
N GLU A 23 18.66 -6.59 7.91
CA GLU A 23 17.83 -7.60 8.56
C GLU A 23 16.33 -7.27 8.48
N GLN A 24 15.94 -6.00 8.62
CA GLN A 24 14.55 -5.56 8.57
C GLN A 24 14.03 -5.57 7.12
N ALA A 25 14.84 -5.09 6.18
CA ALA A 25 14.57 -5.22 4.75
C ALA A 25 14.35 -6.66 4.31
N ARG A 26 15.19 -7.55 4.84
CA ARG A 26 15.11 -8.98 4.61
C ARG A 26 13.83 -9.55 5.19
N ALA A 27 13.44 -9.18 6.42
CA ALA A 27 12.20 -9.64 7.04
C ALA A 27 10.94 -9.22 6.25
N ASP A 28 10.91 -8.00 5.71
CA ASP A 28 9.80 -7.52 4.87
C ASP A 28 9.73 -8.25 3.52
N LEU A 29 10.89 -8.52 2.91
CA LEU A 29 11.01 -9.32 1.70
C LEU A 29 10.64 -10.79 1.95
N GLU A 30 11.02 -11.34 3.10
CA GLU A 30 10.64 -12.68 3.59
C GLU A 30 9.14 -12.78 3.83
N ALA A 31 8.48 -11.76 4.38
CA ALA A 31 7.04 -11.74 4.56
C ALA A 31 6.30 -11.72 3.20
N ALA A 32 6.80 -10.94 2.23
CA ALA A 32 6.26 -10.90 0.87
C ALA A 32 6.48 -12.23 0.13
N HIS A 33 7.66 -12.85 0.26
CA HIS A 33 7.97 -14.13 -0.35
C HIS A 33 7.24 -15.32 0.33
N ARG A 34 7.10 -15.33 1.67
CA ARG A 34 6.33 -16.34 2.42
C ARG A 34 4.87 -16.42 1.98
N LYS A 35 4.32 -15.31 1.46
CA LYS A 35 2.99 -15.27 0.86
C LYS A 35 2.93 -15.88 -0.54
N ALA A 36 4.05 -15.86 -1.28
CA ALA A 36 4.21 -16.53 -2.58
C ALA A 36 4.59 -18.02 -2.45
N SER A 37 5.12 -18.47 -1.32
CA SER A 37 5.54 -19.87 -1.11
C SER A 37 5.51 -20.23 0.38
N GLY A 38 4.72 -21.24 0.74
CA GLY A 38 4.39 -21.56 2.13
C GLY A 38 5.49 -22.23 2.97
N SER A 39 5.75 -21.61 4.14
CA SER A 39 6.26 -22.13 5.43
C SER A 39 7.76 -22.47 5.63
N GLU A 40 8.30 -21.93 6.74
CA GLU A 40 9.67 -22.06 7.31
C GLU A 40 9.71 -22.89 8.61
N LYS A 41 10.90 -23.41 9.00
CA LYS A 41 11.41 -23.46 10.40
C LYS A 41 12.94 -23.63 10.50
N VAL A 42 13.54 -22.97 11.51
CA VAL A 42 14.96 -23.00 11.98
C VAL A 42 15.12 -23.85 13.26
N ASN A 43 16.35 -24.26 13.59
CA ASN A 43 16.72 -25.04 14.80
C ASN A 43 18.01 -24.49 15.47
N GLU A 44 18.09 -24.52 16.81
CA GLU A 44 19.17 -24.03 17.69
C GLU A 44 20.24 -25.08 18.10
N GLU A 45 21.39 -24.60 18.58
CA GLU A 45 22.57 -25.35 19.10
C GLU A 45 22.74 -25.32 20.65
N ARG A 46 23.69 -26.10 21.20
CA ARG A 46 23.98 -26.28 22.65
C ARG A 46 25.49 -26.14 23.01
N PRO A 47 25.88 -25.65 24.21
CA PRO A 47 27.28 -25.48 24.66
C PRO A 47 27.72 -26.37 25.87
N GLN A 48 29.01 -26.30 26.27
CA GLN A 48 29.60 -26.87 27.52
C GLN A 48 31.00 -26.25 27.88
N PRO A 49 31.58 -26.43 29.11
CA PRO A 49 31.98 -25.36 30.07
C PRO A 49 33.49 -25.34 30.54
N PRO A 50 33.91 -24.47 31.52
CA PRO A 50 35.27 -23.88 31.63
C PRO A 50 36.11 -24.34 32.86
N ALA A 51 37.27 -23.70 33.12
CA ALA A 51 38.03 -23.84 34.38
C ALA A 51 38.92 -22.63 34.81
N GLN A 52 38.58 -22.10 36.00
CA GLN A 52 39.37 -21.55 37.13
C GLN A 52 39.95 -20.11 37.13
N ALA A 53 39.76 -19.46 38.29
CA ALA A 53 39.49 -18.02 38.50
C ALA A 53 40.69 -17.11 38.86
N PRO A 54 40.74 -15.87 38.32
CA PRO A 54 41.62 -14.77 38.73
C PRO A 54 40.96 -13.74 39.70
N SER A 55 41.61 -12.56 39.86
CA SER A 55 41.22 -11.45 40.75
C SER A 55 39.83 -10.91 40.41
N PRO A 56 39.02 -10.39 41.35
CA PRO A 56 37.70 -9.83 41.01
C PRO A 56 37.75 -8.65 40.02
N VAL A 57 38.88 -7.94 39.90
CA VAL A 57 39.07 -6.92 38.85
C VAL A 57 39.53 -7.54 37.53
N ASP A 58 40.30 -8.63 37.56
CA ASP A 58 40.68 -9.39 36.35
C ASP A 58 39.43 -10.06 35.76
N ASP A 59 38.60 -10.68 36.62
CA ASP A 59 37.29 -11.24 36.29
C ASP A 59 36.41 -10.16 35.64
N LEU A 60 36.40 -8.94 36.19
CA LEU A 60 35.67 -7.82 35.61
C LEU A 60 36.18 -7.45 34.22
N ILE A 61 37.49 -7.35 34.02
CA ILE A 61 38.07 -7.02 32.71
C ILE A 61 37.78 -8.14 31.69
N GLU A 62 37.89 -9.40 32.09
CA GLU A 62 37.50 -10.55 31.28
C GLU A 62 36.00 -10.52 30.95
N ASP A 63 35.13 -10.24 31.92
CA ASP A 63 33.68 -10.07 31.72
C ASP A 63 33.38 -8.93 30.73
N LEU A 64 34.07 -7.79 30.84
CA LEU A 64 33.93 -6.65 29.92
C LEU A 64 34.36 -7.00 28.49
N ILE A 65 35.32 -7.92 28.33
CA ILE A 65 35.75 -8.45 27.03
C ILE A 65 34.74 -9.47 26.49
N GLU A 66 34.27 -10.39 27.34
CA GLU A 66 33.34 -11.45 26.91
C GLU A 66 31.92 -10.95 26.61
N GLN A 67 31.46 -9.88 27.27
CA GLN A 67 30.10 -9.35 27.10
C GLN A 67 29.88 -8.60 25.77
N GLY A 68 30.96 -8.24 25.05
CA GLY A 68 30.87 -7.57 23.75
C GLY A 68 30.05 -6.27 23.78
N GLU A 69 29.05 -6.17 22.90
CA GLU A 69 28.17 -5.00 22.78
C GLU A 69 27.29 -4.78 24.02
N GLU A 70 27.09 -5.75 24.91
CA GLU A 70 26.20 -5.55 26.07
C GLU A 70 26.70 -4.44 27.02
N PRO A 71 25.80 -3.62 27.59
CA PRO A 71 26.17 -2.56 28.52
C PRO A 71 26.65 -3.14 29.86
N PHE A 72 27.57 -2.43 30.53
CA PHE A 72 28.04 -2.83 31.86
C PHE A 72 26.90 -2.74 32.89
N THR A 73 26.91 -3.63 33.87
CA THR A 73 25.87 -3.75 34.90
C THR A 73 26.13 -2.81 36.07
N ALA A 74 25.07 -2.51 36.84
CA ALA A 74 25.20 -1.76 38.09
C ALA A 74 26.11 -2.44 39.12
N GLU A 75 26.21 -3.77 39.07
CA GLU A 75 27.09 -4.57 39.93
C GLU A 75 28.55 -4.41 39.54
N GLN A 76 28.87 -4.40 38.24
CA GLN A 76 30.21 -4.10 37.72
C GLN A 76 30.66 -2.68 38.08
N LEU A 77 29.76 -1.69 37.96
CA LEU A 77 30.07 -0.31 38.37
C LEU A 77 30.32 -0.20 39.89
N GLU A 78 29.55 -0.90 40.72
CA GLU A 78 29.77 -0.91 42.17
C GLU A 78 31.06 -1.65 42.55
N LEU A 79 31.42 -2.70 41.80
CA LEU A 79 32.70 -3.39 41.95
C LEU A 79 33.87 -2.45 41.63
N CYS A 80 33.80 -1.73 40.51
CA CYS A 80 34.76 -0.66 40.18
C CYS A 80 34.88 0.38 41.29
N ARG A 81 33.76 0.83 41.88
CA ARG A 81 33.78 1.81 42.99
C ARG A 81 34.47 1.25 44.23
N SER A 82 34.22 -0.02 44.56
CA SER A 82 34.81 -0.68 45.74
C SER A 82 36.32 -0.97 45.58
N HIS A 83 36.80 -1.11 44.34
CA HIS A 83 38.20 -1.35 43.98
C HIS A 83 38.82 -0.21 43.16
N ARG A 84 38.36 1.05 43.34
CA ARG A 84 38.62 2.18 42.43
C ARG A 84 40.06 2.32 41.94
N ALA A 85 41.06 2.24 42.82
CA ALA A 85 42.45 2.46 42.42
C ALA A 85 42.98 1.38 41.45
N GLU A 86 42.59 0.12 41.68
CA GLU A 86 42.94 -1.02 40.83
C GLU A 86 42.11 -1.00 39.54
N ALA A 87 40.80 -0.75 39.66
CA ALA A 87 39.86 -0.67 38.54
C ALA A 87 40.21 0.47 37.57
N VAL A 88 40.47 1.70 38.05
CA VAL A 88 40.82 2.82 37.16
C VAL A 88 42.12 2.54 36.40
N SER A 89 43.12 1.93 37.04
CA SER A 89 44.36 1.56 36.36
C SER A 89 44.11 0.53 35.26
N ALA A 90 43.36 -0.53 35.57
CA ALA A 90 43.04 -1.59 34.62
C ALA A 90 42.16 -1.10 33.46
N LEU A 91 41.20 -0.20 33.74
CA LEU A 91 40.34 0.40 32.72
C LEU A 91 41.10 1.37 31.81
N ILE A 92 42.10 2.11 32.32
CA ILE A 92 42.99 2.92 31.48
C ILE A 92 43.80 2.01 30.54
N GLU A 93 44.35 0.90 31.07
CA GLU A 93 45.08 -0.07 30.24
C GLU A 93 44.18 -0.66 29.15
N LEU A 94 42.97 -1.12 29.52
CA LEU A 94 41.98 -1.67 28.59
C LEU A 94 41.53 -0.64 27.53
N ALA A 95 41.31 0.62 27.91
CA ALA A 95 40.93 1.68 26.98
C ALA A 95 42.00 1.96 25.92
N THR A 96 43.28 1.75 26.25
CA THR A 96 44.43 1.98 25.35
C THR A 96 44.89 0.75 24.58
N ASP A 97 44.22 -0.40 24.73
CA ASP A 97 44.62 -1.62 24.02
C ASP A 97 44.19 -1.56 22.54
N GLU A 98 45.14 -1.23 21.67
CA GLU A 98 44.92 -1.12 20.22
C GLU A 98 44.42 -2.43 19.58
N TYR A 99 44.77 -3.60 20.13
CA TYR A 99 44.34 -4.88 19.58
C TYR A 99 42.86 -5.14 19.85
N LEU A 100 42.40 -4.79 21.06
CA LEU A 100 41.01 -4.98 21.49
C LEU A 100 40.03 -3.96 20.89
N GLN A 101 40.51 -2.99 20.11
CA GLN A 101 39.67 -2.04 19.36
C GLN A 101 39.18 -2.62 18.02
N TRP A 102 39.69 -3.77 17.58
CA TRP A 102 39.39 -4.33 16.26
C TRP A 102 38.13 -5.21 16.34
N GLU A 103 37.29 -5.17 15.31
CA GLU A 103 36.04 -5.96 15.24
C GLU A 103 36.29 -7.48 15.34
N ASP A 104 37.42 -7.97 14.81
CA ASP A 104 37.81 -9.38 14.89
C ASP A 104 38.44 -9.79 16.24
N SER A 105 38.58 -8.86 17.19
CA SER A 105 39.15 -9.12 18.51
C SER A 105 38.11 -9.69 19.49
N PRO A 106 38.53 -10.34 20.59
CA PRO A 106 37.60 -10.74 21.65
C PRO A 106 36.79 -9.54 22.16
N GLY A 107 35.47 -9.67 22.16
CA GLY A 107 34.57 -8.57 22.53
C GLY A 107 34.28 -7.59 21.40
N GLU A 108 34.65 -7.91 20.15
CA GLU A 108 34.22 -7.23 18.93
C GLU A 108 34.52 -5.72 18.90
N GLY A 109 35.59 -5.28 19.57
CA GLY A 109 35.96 -3.86 19.64
C GLY A 109 35.29 -3.07 20.78
N TYR A 110 34.34 -3.66 21.52
CA TYR A 110 33.54 -2.95 22.52
C TYR A 110 34.22 -2.79 23.88
N ALA A 111 35.17 -3.68 24.24
CA ALA A 111 35.78 -3.65 25.57
C ALA A 111 36.49 -2.31 25.90
N PRO A 112 37.29 -1.71 24.99
CA PRO A 112 37.86 -0.37 25.20
C PRO A 112 36.80 0.72 25.33
N ILE A 113 35.71 0.65 24.56
CA ILE A 113 34.58 1.60 24.62
C ILE A 113 33.91 1.54 26.01
N ARG A 114 33.65 0.33 26.51
CA ARG A 114 33.08 0.11 27.86
C ARG A 114 34.02 0.60 28.95
N ALA A 115 35.32 0.41 28.78
CA ALA A 115 36.32 0.92 29.70
C ALA A 115 36.28 2.45 29.80
N VAL A 116 36.22 3.14 28.67
CA VAL A 116 36.11 4.60 28.58
C VAL A 116 34.82 5.10 29.27
N GLN A 117 33.68 4.46 29.02
CA GLN A 117 32.41 4.83 29.66
C GLN A 117 32.45 4.66 31.19
N LEU A 118 33.03 3.56 31.68
CA LEU A 118 33.21 3.32 33.12
C LEU A 118 34.14 4.37 33.75
N LEU A 119 35.18 4.82 33.05
CA LEU A 119 36.06 5.90 33.54
C LEU A 119 35.29 7.22 33.71
N GLY A 120 34.37 7.53 32.81
CA GLY A 120 33.44 8.67 32.93
C GLY A 120 32.53 8.57 34.15
N GLU A 121 31.83 7.44 34.31
CA GLU A 121 30.94 7.16 35.45
C GLU A 121 31.65 7.18 36.81
N LEU A 122 32.91 6.77 36.85
CA LEU A 122 33.76 6.83 38.04
C LEU A 122 34.33 8.22 38.32
N LYS A 123 34.13 9.18 37.41
CA LYS A 123 34.74 10.51 37.43
C LYS A 123 36.25 10.42 37.63
N ALA A 124 36.89 9.58 36.83
CA ALA A 124 38.31 9.27 36.95
C ALA A 124 39.19 10.40 36.39
N GLU A 125 39.54 11.38 37.24
CA GLU A 125 40.47 12.46 36.86
C GLU A 125 41.82 11.92 36.35
N GLU A 126 42.24 10.74 36.82
CA GLU A 126 43.46 10.07 36.39
C GLU A 126 43.45 9.69 34.90
N ALA A 127 42.28 9.52 34.30
CA ALA A 127 42.11 9.13 32.90
C ALA A 127 42.06 10.32 31.93
N ILE A 128 41.99 11.57 32.41
CA ILE A 128 41.82 12.75 31.55
C ILE A 128 42.89 12.83 30.44
N PRO A 129 44.20 12.63 30.70
CA PRO A 129 45.20 12.66 29.63
C PRO A 129 44.94 11.60 28.57
N THR A 130 44.61 10.37 28.99
CA THR A 130 44.32 9.25 28.10
C THR A 130 43.07 9.50 27.26
N LEU A 131 42.01 10.07 27.83
CA LEU A 131 40.79 10.38 27.08
C LEU A 131 41.01 11.49 26.04
N ILE A 132 41.87 12.47 26.35
CA ILE A 132 42.30 13.49 25.37
C ILE A 132 43.08 12.83 24.23
N ASP A 133 44.00 11.93 24.54
CA ASP A 133 44.81 11.22 23.55
C ASP A 133 43.92 10.32 22.66
N ILE A 134 42.96 9.58 23.23
CA ILE A 134 41.99 8.75 22.47
C ILE A 134 41.16 9.63 21.51
N THR A 135 40.69 10.79 21.96
CA THR A 135 39.89 11.71 21.12
C THR A 135 40.74 12.31 19.99
N ALA A 136 42.04 12.50 20.21
CA ALA A 136 42.96 13.05 19.21
C ALA A 136 43.41 12.00 18.18
N ASP A 137 43.73 10.79 18.63
CA ASP A 137 44.29 9.73 17.78
C ASP A 137 43.23 8.96 16.99
N ALA A 138 41.98 8.95 17.44
CA ALA A 138 40.89 8.23 16.79
C ALA A 138 40.17 9.10 15.73
N GLY A 139 39.71 8.46 14.64
CA GLY A 139 38.97 9.15 13.57
C GLY A 139 37.63 9.73 14.03
N ILE A 140 37.12 10.75 13.34
CA ILE A 140 35.88 11.50 13.66
C ILE A 140 34.67 10.58 13.86
N GLU A 141 34.61 9.45 13.16
CA GLU A 141 33.45 8.52 13.19
C GLU A 141 33.68 7.28 14.06
N THR A 142 34.71 7.29 14.91
CA THR A 142 35.00 6.13 15.76
C THR A 142 34.21 6.20 17.07
N ILE A 143 33.45 5.14 17.38
CA ILE A 143 32.60 5.05 18.58
C ILE A 143 33.40 5.34 19.88
N ILE A 144 34.68 4.96 19.92
CA ILE A 144 35.55 5.20 21.07
C ILE A 144 35.89 6.68 21.28
N SER A 145 35.97 7.48 20.20
CA SER A 145 36.16 8.93 20.27
C SER A 145 34.95 9.59 20.93
N ASP A 146 33.73 9.24 20.49
CA ASP A 146 32.50 9.76 21.09
C ASP A 146 32.36 9.35 22.55
N ALA A 147 32.69 8.09 22.87
CA ALA A 147 32.70 7.61 24.24
C ALA A 147 33.69 8.39 25.11
N ALA A 148 34.88 8.73 24.57
CA ALA A 148 35.89 9.51 25.29
C ALA A 148 35.45 10.95 25.52
N LEU A 149 34.81 11.57 24.53
CA LEU A 149 34.23 12.90 24.64
C LEU A 149 33.15 12.95 25.74
N HIS A 150 32.22 11.98 25.73
CA HIS A 150 31.19 11.85 26.76
C HIS A 150 31.80 11.59 28.16
N ALA A 151 32.81 10.71 28.26
CA ALA A 151 33.50 10.45 29.51
C ALA A 151 34.17 11.72 30.08
N LEU A 152 34.78 12.54 29.22
CA LEU A 152 35.35 13.84 29.61
C LEU A 152 34.27 14.81 30.11
N GLN A 153 33.08 14.84 29.49
CA GLN A 153 31.94 15.63 29.95
C GLN A 153 31.43 15.17 31.33
N GLU A 154 31.34 13.85 31.56
CA GLU A 154 30.91 13.25 32.85
C GLU A 154 31.88 13.52 34.01
N ILE A 155 33.20 13.50 33.71
CA ILE A 155 34.24 13.96 34.64
C ILE A 155 34.01 15.44 35.00
N GLY A 156 33.64 16.26 34.02
CA GLY A 156 33.21 17.64 34.21
C GLY A 156 34.37 18.63 34.38
N LEU A 157 34.21 19.62 35.27
CA LEU A 157 35.16 20.75 35.44
C LEU A 157 36.66 20.37 35.56
N PRO A 158 37.07 19.25 36.20
CA PRO A 158 38.48 18.84 36.23
C PRO A 158 39.10 18.62 34.84
N ALA A 159 38.31 18.24 33.84
CA ALA A 159 38.77 18.00 32.48
C ALA A 159 38.91 19.28 31.64
N LEU A 160 38.26 20.38 32.05
CA LEU A 160 38.19 21.62 31.25
C LEU A 160 39.57 22.25 31.00
N GLU A 161 40.37 22.53 32.04
CA GLU A 161 41.68 23.19 31.82
C GLU A 161 42.70 22.30 31.09
N PRO A 162 42.77 20.96 31.32
CA PRO A 162 43.55 20.06 30.47
C PRO A 162 43.17 20.13 28.99
N VAL A 163 41.88 20.10 28.66
CA VAL A 163 41.40 20.23 27.28
C VAL A 163 41.72 21.61 26.70
N LEU A 164 41.46 22.69 27.43
CA LEU A 164 41.83 24.04 26.98
C LEU A 164 43.33 24.20 26.79
N THR A 165 44.15 23.54 27.61
CA THR A 165 45.60 23.51 27.46
C THR A 165 46.01 22.77 26.19
N PHE A 166 45.41 21.61 25.91
CA PHE A 166 45.61 20.89 24.66
C PHE A 166 45.26 21.78 23.46
N MET A 167 44.09 22.41 23.45
CA MET A 167 43.65 23.27 22.34
C MET A 167 44.57 24.47 22.08
N ARG A 168 45.16 25.07 23.13
CA ARG A 168 46.10 26.19 22.98
C ARG A 168 47.43 25.82 22.34
N TYR A 169 47.92 24.60 22.59
CA TYR A 169 49.29 24.23 22.24
C TYR A 169 49.40 23.15 21.17
N SER A 170 48.34 22.36 20.95
CA SER A 170 48.29 21.39 19.87
C SER A 170 48.20 22.08 18.51
N ARG A 171 48.73 21.42 17.49
CA ARG A 171 48.60 21.82 16.08
C ARG A 171 47.51 21.03 15.35
N ASP A 172 46.94 20.05 16.01
CA ASP A 172 45.89 19.22 15.48
C ASP A 172 44.57 19.97 15.54
N VAL A 173 44.13 20.53 14.40
CA VAL A 173 42.89 21.33 14.33
C VAL A 173 41.66 20.43 14.43
N GLU A 174 41.72 19.22 13.85
CA GLU A 174 40.63 18.25 13.88
C GLU A 174 40.32 17.80 15.32
N ALA A 175 41.35 17.44 16.09
CA ALA A 175 41.18 17.08 17.50
C ALA A 175 40.62 18.24 18.35
N LYS A 176 40.96 19.50 18.02
CA LYS A 176 40.42 20.67 18.70
C LYS A 176 38.92 20.86 18.43
N ILE A 177 38.47 20.60 17.20
CA ILE A 177 37.07 20.69 16.83
C ILE A 177 36.27 19.61 17.57
N LYS A 178 36.75 18.36 17.60
CA LYS A 178 36.14 17.26 18.38
C LYS A 178 35.95 17.66 19.85
N LEU A 179 36.98 18.22 20.47
CA LEU A 179 36.96 18.63 21.88
C LEU A 179 36.10 19.88 22.15
N ALA A 180 35.70 20.62 21.12
CA ALA A 180 34.95 21.86 21.28
C ALA A 180 33.57 21.64 21.90
N GLU A 181 32.90 20.54 21.58
CA GLU A 181 31.59 20.20 22.15
C GLU A 181 31.67 20.01 23.67
N MET A 182 32.66 19.25 24.15
CA MET A 182 32.91 19.09 25.58
C MET A 182 33.20 20.44 26.26
N VAL A 183 33.97 21.31 25.60
CA VAL A 183 34.25 22.67 26.11
C VAL A 183 32.98 23.52 26.17
N GLY A 184 32.09 23.41 25.19
CA GLY A 184 30.76 24.04 25.20
C GLY A 184 29.92 23.60 26.40
N ALA A 185 29.81 22.28 26.58
CA ALA A 185 28.98 21.67 27.62
C ALA A 185 29.51 21.93 29.05
N VAL A 186 30.82 21.77 29.27
CA VAL A 186 31.43 21.89 30.61
C VAL A 186 31.81 23.34 30.92
N GLY A 187 32.11 24.13 29.89
CA GLY A 187 32.59 25.51 29.98
C GLY A 187 31.51 26.57 29.83
N GLU A 188 30.23 26.25 30.03
CA GLU A 188 29.12 27.21 29.89
C GLU A 188 29.40 28.51 30.67
N GLY A 189 29.35 29.65 29.96
CA GLY A 189 29.65 30.97 30.52
C GLY A 189 31.10 31.20 30.98
N ASN A 190 32.05 30.31 30.66
CA ASN A 190 33.46 30.45 30.99
C ASN A 190 34.18 31.31 29.94
N GLU A 191 34.64 32.49 30.35
CA GLU A 191 35.34 33.44 29.47
C GLU A 191 36.61 32.86 28.84
N GLN A 192 37.35 32.03 29.57
CA GLN A 192 38.59 31.43 29.06
C GLN A 192 38.30 30.32 28.02
N ALA A 193 37.16 29.63 28.15
CA ALA A 193 36.70 28.65 27.17
C ALA A 193 36.29 29.33 25.86
N TYR A 194 35.52 30.42 25.95
CA TYR A 194 35.13 31.22 24.79
C TYR A 194 36.34 31.77 24.02
N GLU A 195 37.32 32.35 24.71
CA GLU A 195 38.52 32.91 24.04
C GLU A 195 39.36 31.82 23.33
N VAL A 196 39.41 30.60 23.88
CA VAL A 196 40.09 29.48 23.23
C VAL A 196 39.29 29.01 22.00
N LEU A 197 37.98 28.81 22.14
CA LEU A 197 37.12 28.42 21.00
C LEU A 197 37.14 29.47 19.88
N ALA A 198 37.18 30.76 20.21
CA ALA A 198 37.28 31.84 19.24
C ALA A 198 38.64 31.83 18.52
N ALA A 199 39.73 31.46 19.20
CA ALA A 199 41.02 31.27 18.55
C ALA A 199 41.03 30.06 17.61
N VAL A 200 40.34 28.96 17.97
CA VAL A 200 40.17 27.81 17.08
C VAL A 200 39.29 28.19 15.88
N TRP A 201 38.20 28.93 16.08
CA TRP A 201 37.38 29.44 14.98
C TRP A 201 38.17 30.21 13.91
N GLU A 202 39.13 31.03 14.33
CA GLU A 202 39.99 31.79 13.42
C GLU A 202 41.04 30.91 12.72
N GLU A 203 41.43 29.77 13.31
CA GLU A 203 42.43 28.86 12.73
C GLU A 203 41.82 27.81 11.78
N THR A 204 40.51 27.57 11.87
CA THR A 204 39.77 26.53 11.13
C THR A 204 39.15 27.05 9.83
N ALA A 205 39.28 26.28 8.74
CA ALA A 205 38.59 26.51 7.47
C ALA A 205 37.22 25.82 7.43
N TRP A 206 36.31 26.26 6.56
CA TRP A 206 34.98 25.65 6.43
C TRP A 206 35.06 24.15 6.10
N GLU A 207 35.95 23.76 5.19
CA GLU A 207 36.21 22.36 4.80
C GLU A 207 36.69 21.45 5.94
N ASP A 208 37.23 22.03 7.03
CA ASP A 208 37.72 21.30 8.19
C ASP A 208 36.65 21.15 9.30
N GLY A 209 35.40 21.60 9.07
CA GLY A 209 34.31 21.51 10.05
C GLY A 209 34.17 22.73 10.95
N LYS A 210 34.50 23.93 10.45
CA LYS A 210 34.36 25.21 11.19
C LYS A 210 32.95 25.43 11.77
N CYS A 211 31.91 24.95 11.08
CA CYS A 211 30.51 25.04 11.49
C CYS A 211 30.26 24.46 12.90
N LEU A 212 30.93 23.36 13.27
CA LEU A 212 30.78 22.65 14.54
C LEU A 212 31.21 23.49 15.76
N LEU A 213 31.99 24.55 15.54
CA LEU A 213 32.42 25.46 16.60
C LEU A 213 31.34 26.50 16.97
N ALA A 214 30.34 26.72 16.10
CA ALA A 214 29.34 27.77 16.29
C ALA A 214 28.50 27.56 17.55
N TYR A 215 28.03 26.33 17.80
CA TYR A 215 27.23 26.00 18.97
C TYR A 215 28.03 26.07 20.29
N PRO A 216 29.24 25.48 20.42
CA PRO A 216 30.11 25.69 21.58
C PRO A 216 30.46 27.16 21.85
N LEU A 217 30.66 27.96 20.80
CA LEU A 217 30.87 29.41 20.93
C LEU A 217 29.64 30.12 21.50
N ALA A 218 28.44 29.74 21.06
CA ALA A 218 27.20 30.24 21.63
C ALA A 218 27.04 29.87 23.11
N GLN A 219 27.34 28.62 23.51
CA GLN A 219 27.25 28.17 24.90
C GLN A 219 28.25 28.86 25.84
N THR A 220 29.49 29.07 25.39
CA THR A 220 30.54 29.68 26.21
C THR A 220 30.49 31.21 26.21
N GLY A 221 30.15 31.82 25.07
CA GLY A 221 30.16 33.27 24.85
C GLY A 221 28.81 33.98 25.00
N GLY A 222 27.69 33.25 24.92
CA GLY A 222 26.35 33.82 24.90
C GLY A 222 26.21 34.93 23.85
N GLU A 223 25.67 36.08 24.26
CA GLU A 223 25.53 37.27 23.41
C GLU A 223 26.85 37.78 22.79
N ARG A 224 28.02 37.46 23.37
CA ARG A 224 29.32 37.83 22.78
C ARG A 224 29.61 37.08 21.48
N ALA A 225 29.05 35.88 21.29
CA ALA A 225 29.26 35.08 20.10
C ALA A 225 28.41 35.54 18.89
N VAL A 226 27.31 36.26 19.14
CA VAL A 226 26.34 36.67 18.10
C VAL A 226 26.99 37.37 16.90
N PRO A 227 27.84 38.40 17.05
CA PRO A 227 28.41 39.08 15.88
C PRO A 227 29.32 38.19 15.03
N LEU A 228 29.97 37.21 15.67
CA LEU A 228 30.87 36.27 15.00
C LEU A 228 30.07 35.23 14.20
N ILE A 229 28.99 34.71 14.79
CA ILE A 229 28.10 33.75 14.14
C ILE A 229 27.25 34.42 13.03
N GLU A 230 26.77 35.65 13.25
CA GLU A 230 26.06 36.43 12.21
C GLU A 230 26.97 36.72 11.00
N ALA A 231 28.22 37.10 11.23
CA ALA A 231 29.18 37.33 10.15
C ALA A 231 29.46 36.04 9.35
N ALA A 232 29.44 34.89 10.02
CA ALA A 232 29.63 33.60 9.39
C ALA A 232 28.50 33.24 8.41
N LEU A 233 27.25 33.61 8.72
CA LEU A 233 26.10 33.42 7.81
C LEU A 233 26.16 34.31 6.56
N GLU A 234 26.97 35.37 6.57
CA GLU A 234 27.23 36.23 5.42
C GLU A 234 28.47 35.80 4.62
N ASP A 235 29.21 34.78 5.08
CA ASP A 235 30.42 34.30 4.43
C ASP A 235 30.08 33.57 3.12
N PRO A 236 30.60 34.00 1.96
CA PRO A 236 30.36 33.32 0.70
C PRO A 236 30.98 31.91 0.61
N GLU A 237 31.95 31.58 1.48
CA GLU A 237 32.54 30.24 1.55
C GLU A 237 31.68 29.25 2.35
N LEU A 238 30.65 29.74 3.07
CA LEU A 238 29.60 28.91 3.67
C LEU A 238 28.53 28.59 2.61
N ASP A 239 28.88 27.68 1.70
CA ASP A 239 28.02 27.27 0.59
C ASP A 239 27.25 25.97 0.84
N ASP A 240 27.75 25.11 1.73
CA ASP A 240 27.07 23.90 2.18
C ASP A 240 25.87 24.20 3.10
N LEU A 241 24.75 23.52 2.83
CA LEU A 241 23.48 23.77 3.53
C LEU A 241 23.49 23.21 4.97
N LEU A 242 24.19 22.10 5.22
CA LEU A 242 24.30 21.51 6.55
C LEU A 242 25.15 22.42 7.43
N ASP A 243 26.30 22.87 6.92
CA ASP A 243 27.17 23.82 7.61
C ASP A 243 26.45 25.14 7.93
N TYR A 244 25.64 25.64 6.97
CA TYR A 244 24.82 26.83 7.21
C TYR A 244 23.83 26.63 8.35
N ASN A 245 23.18 25.46 8.41
CA ASN A 245 22.20 25.16 9.44
C ASN A 245 22.83 25.04 10.83
N GLU A 246 24.01 24.43 10.96
CA GLU A 246 24.76 24.36 12.23
C GLU A 246 25.07 25.75 12.78
N VAL A 247 25.55 26.65 11.92
CA VAL A 247 25.84 28.05 12.27
C VAL A 247 24.55 28.81 12.62
N ALA A 248 23.47 28.57 11.88
CA ALA A 248 22.18 29.21 12.10
C ALA A 248 21.52 28.76 13.41
N TYR A 249 21.58 27.46 13.73
CA TYR A 249 21.06 26.86 14.96
C TYR A 249 21.71 27.48 16.21
N ALA A 250 23.01 27.79 16.15
CA ALA A 250 23.70 28.49 17.23
C ALA A 250 23.09 29.87 17.54
N LEU A 251 22.54 30.59 16.55
CA LEU A 251 21.81 31.85 16.77
C LEU A 251 20.41 31.62 17.34
N GLU A 252 19.73 30.55 16.94
CA GLU A 252 18.41 30.17 17.48
C GLU A 252 18.50 29.85 18.97
N VAL A 253 19.53 29.12 19.40
CA VAL A 253 19.82 28.82 20.81
C VAL A 253 20.02 30.11 21.63
N LEU A 254 20.53 31.17 21.00
CA LEU A 254 20.67 32.51 21.59
C LEU A 254 19.41 33.38 21.47
N GLY A 255 18.30 32.83 20.97
CA GLY A 255 17.00 33.49 20.87
C GLY A 255 16.89 34.50 19.71
N ARG A 256 17.68 34.33 18.64
CA ARG A 256 17.63 35.19 17.44
C ARG A 256 16.73 34.58 16.35
N GLU A 257 16.08 35.43 15.58
CA GLU A 257 15.28 35.01 14.42
C GLU A 257 16.20 34.58 13.26
N LEU A 258 15.94 33.40 12.70
CA LEU A 258 16.71 32.83 11.61
C LEU A 258 16.49 33.59 10.29
N PRO A 259 17.55 34.03 9.57
CA PRO A 259 17.40 34.58 8.24
C PRO A 259 17.01 33.48 7.23
N PHE A 260 15.85 33.62 6.58
CA PHE A 260 15.38 32.65 5.59
C PHE A 260 16.11 32.84 4.24
N LYS A 261 17.00 31.90 3.88
CA LYS A 261 17.56 31.80 2.53
C LYS A 261 16.58 31.00 1.65
N SER A 262 16.23 31.52 0.48
CA SER A 262 15.34 30.84 -0.47
C SER A 262 15.87 29.45 -0.80
N VAL A 263 15.06 28.42 -0.62
CA VAL A 263 15.41 27.03 -0.92
C VAL A 263 15.53 26.84 -2.42
N ASP A 264 16.71 26.43 -2.89
CA ASP A 264 16.91 25.97 -4.26
C ASP A 264 16.33 24.55 -4.41
N LEU A 265 15.30 24.40 -5.24
CA LEU A 265 14.64 23.12 -5.49
C LEU A 265 15.56 22.09 -6.13
N SER A 266 16.58 22.54 -6.87
CA SER A 266 17.56 21.64 -7.52
C SER A 266 18.46 20.93 -6.50
N ALA A 267 18.81 21.59 -5.39
CA ALA A 267 19.57 20.97 -4.30
C ALA A 267 18.75 19.93 -3.53
N LEU A 268 17.46 20.20 -3.31
CA LEU A 268 16.52 19.23 -2.72
C LEU A 268 16.32 18.01 -3.62
N GLU A 269 16.15 18.23 -4.93
CA GLU A 269 16.07 17.18 -5.93
C GLU A 269 17.35 16.33 -5.96
N GLU A 270 18.52 16.95 -5.90
CA GLU A 270 19.80 16.24 -5.88
C GLU A 270 19.97 15.38 -4.62
N VAL A 271 19.61 15.90 -3.44
CA VAL A 271 19.62 15.14 -2.18
C VAL A 271 18.63 13.97 -2.24
N LEU A 272 17.37 14.20 -2.62
CA LEU A 272 16.38 13.12 -2.70
C LEU A 272 16.76 12.09 -3.76
N THR A 273 17.28 12.52 -4.91
CA THR A 273 17.77 11.61 -5.96
C THR A 273 18.97 10.80 -5.47
N ARG A 274 19.92 11.45 -4.78
CA ARG A 274 21.17 10.83 -4.30
C ARG A 274 20.93 9.84 -3.15
N TYR A 275 19.99 10.11 -2.25
CA TYR A 275 19.78 9.31 -1.02
C TYR A 275 18.58 8.35 -1.06
N ILE A 276 17.57 8.57 -1.92
CA ILE A 276 16.33 7.76 -1.92
C ILE A 276 16.22 6.89 -3.18
N LEU A 277 16.41 7.48 -4.37
CA LEU A 277 16.07 6.82 -5.63
C LEU A 277 17.29 6.25 -6.38
N SER A 278 18.50 6.76 -6.13
CA SER A 278 19.75 6.34 -6.80
C SER A 278 20.04 4.85 -6.63
N GLU A 279 19.73 4.27 -5.47
CA GLU A 279 20.03 2.87 -5.17
C GLU A 279 18.97 1.89 -5.64
N ILE A 280 17.69 2.29 -5.65
CA ILE A 280 16.55 1.39 -5.94
C ILE A 280 16.71 0.72 -7.32
N GLY A 281 17.22 1.48 -8.28
CA GLY A 281 17.49 1.06 -9.64
C GLY A 281 18.86 0.40 -9.85
N THR A 282 19.55 -0.07 -8.81
CA THR A 282 20.88 -0.69 -8.93
C THR A 282 20.89 -2.19 -8.59
N PRO A 283 21.76 -3.00 -9.23
CA PRO A 283 21.90 -4.41 -8.88
C PRO A 283 22.49 -4.63 -7.49
N ASP A 284 23.31 -3.71 -6.99
CA ASP A 284 23.92 -3.79 -5.66
C ASP A 284 22.87 -3.72 -4.55
N ARG A 285 21.87 -2.84 -4.72
CA ARG A 285 20.74 -2.77 -3.79
C ARG A 285 19.91 -4.05 -3.77
N LEU A 286 19.58 -4.59 -4.95
CA LEU A 286 18.88 -5.87 -5.03
C LEU A 286 19.73 -7.00 -4.42
N MET A 287 21.05 -6.94 -4.58
CA MET A 287 21.98 -7.90 -4.01
C MET A 287 22.03 -7.80 -2.48
N SER A 288 22.16 -6.61 -1.89
CA SER A 288 22.22 -6.43 -0.43
C SER A 288 20.94 -6.91 0.26
N VAL A 289 19.78 -6.66 -0.36
CA VAL A 289 18.47 -7.10 0.17
C VAL A 289 18.29 -8.63 0.06
N VAL A 290 18.96 -9.31 -0.89
CA VAL A 290 18.70 -10.72 -1.24
C VAL A 290 19.91 -11.65 -1.00
N GLU A 291 21.07 -11.14 -0.61
CA GLU A 291 22.32 -11.92 -0.52
C GLU A 291 22.20 -13.13 0.41
N SER A 292 21.45 -12.98 1.50
CA SER A 292 21.16 -14.02 2.48
C SER A 292 19.88 -14.84 2.21
N ALA A 293 19.19 -14.63 1.08
CA ALA A 293 17.97 -15.37 0.75
C ALA A 293 18.22 -16.89 0.60
N PRO A 294 17.26 -17.74 1.02
CA PRO A 294 17.32 -19.19 0.78
C PRO A 294 17.55 -19.54 -0.70
N GLU A 295 18.26 -20.65 -0.99
CA GLU A 295 18.49 -21.09 -2.40
C GLU A 295 17.18 -21.28 -3.20
N GLU A 296 16.10 -21.60 -2.50
CA GLU A 296 14.75 -21.78 -3.05
C GLU A 296 14.23 -20.51 -3.73
N TRP A 297 14.54 -19.33 -3.19
CA TRP A 297 14.13 -18.03 -3.75
C TRP A 297 14.90 -17.69 -5.03
N ARG A 298 16.19 -18.04 -5.06
CA ARG A 298 17.07 -17.83 -6.23
C ARG A 298 16.67 -18.69 -7.43
N SER A 299 15.77 -19.66 -7.21
CA SER A 299 15.24 -20.53 -8.27
C SER A 299 14.06 -19.92 -9.04
N ASP A 300 13.31 -18.99 -8.43
CA ASP A 300 12.20 -18.25 -9.05
C ASP A 300 12.50 -16.76 -9.16
N THR A 301 13.21 -16.39 -10.22
CA THR A 301 13.74 -15.03 -10.42
C THR A 301 12.66 -13.99 -10.74
N ASP A 302 11.48 -14.41 -11.22
CA ASP A 302 10.38 -13.50 -11.53
C ASP A 302 9.59 -13.15 -10.27
N ALA A 303 9.29 -14.14 -9.42
CA ALA A 303 8.67 -13.90 -8.12
C ALA A 303 9.54 -13.00 -7.23
N LEU A 304 10.86 -13.21 -7.27
CA LEU A 304 11.81 -12.39 -6.53
C LEU A 304 11.86 -10.93 -7.03
N ALA A 305 11.84 -10.71 -8.36
CA ALA A 305 11.81 -9.37 -8.94
C ALA A 305 10.52 -8.62 -8.60
N TYR A 306 9.38 -9.32 -8.63
CA TYR A 306 8.10 -8.78 -8.18
C TYR A 306 8.12 -8.41 -6.69
N ALA A 307 8.59 -9.31 -5.82
CA ALA A 307 8.63 -9.09 -4.37
C ALA A 307 9.51 -7.89 -4.00
N TYR A 308 10.65 -7.73 -4.68
CA TYR A 308 11.51 -6.55 -4.51
C TYR A 308 10.77 -5.27 -4.90
N ALA A 309 10.19 -5.20 -6.12
CA ALA A 309 9.48 -4.00 -6.57
C ALA A 309 8.29 -3.64 -5.67
N ALA A 310 7.53 -4.64 -5.21
CA ALA A 310 6.42 -4.44 -4.27
C ALA A 310 6.89 -3.92 -2.91
N SER A 311 8.01 -4.44 -2.40
CA SER A 311 8.63 -3.97 -1.14
C SER A 311 9.06 -2.50 -1.24
N GLU A 312 9.72 -2.12 -2.33
CA GLU A 312 10.14 -0.72 -2.56
C GLU A 312 8.96 0.23 -2.71
N ARG A 313 7.93 -0.18 -3.45
CA ARG A 313 6.68 0.58 -3.57
C ARG A 313 6.04 0.88 -2.22
N ASP A 314 5.93 -0.14 -1.36
CA ASP A 314 5.20 -0.02 -0.11
C ASP A 314 5.93 0.92 0.87
N LYS A 315 7.26 0.91 0.89
CA LYS A 315 8.06 1.85 1.69
C LYS A 315 7.92 3.28 1.20
N LEU A 316 8.02 3.48 -0.12
CA LEU A 316 7.82 4.80 -0.73
C LEU A 316 6.40 5.31 -0.47
N ASN A 317 5.37 4.45 -0.49
CA ASN A 317 4.01 4.83 -0.11
C ASN A 317 3.90 5.28 1.35
N ILE A 318 4.56 4.60 2.29
CA ILE A 318 4.58 5.01 3.71
C ILE A 318 5.26 6.39 3.84
N MET A 319 6.42 6.57 3.22
CA MET A 319 7.14 7.85 3.20
C MET A 319 6.28 8.97 2.59
N LEU A 320 5.60 8.71 1.47
CA LEU A 320 4.68 9.64 0.81
C LEU A 320 3.47 9.99 1.70
N ALA A 321 2.93 9.04 2.44
CA ALA A 321 1.83 9.27 3.36
C ALA A 321 2.25 10.14 4.54
N VAL A 322 3.40 9.82 5.17
CA VAL A 322 3.90 10.58 6.31
C VAL A 322 4.25 12.01 5.92
N GLN A 323 4.95 12.23 4.81
CA GLN A 323 5.26 13.60 4.37
C GLN A 323 4.00 14.39 3.97
N ALA A 324 2.98 13.75 3.41
CA ALA A 324 1.76 14.42 2.99
C ALA A 324 0.84 14.78 4.17
N ILE A 325 0.93 14.04 5.27
CA ILE A 325 0.12 14.25 6.48
C ILE A 325 0.86 15.14 7.49
N GLY A 326 2.11 14.82 7.80
CA GLY A 326 2.85 15.39 8.93
C GLY A 326 3.56 16.71 8.63
N LEU A 327 3.74 17.08 7.36
CA LEU A 327 4.40 18.33 6.99
C LEU A 327 3.41 19.43 6.57
N PRO A 328 3.79 20.71 6.70
CA PRO A 328 3.01 21.82 6.14
C PRO A 328 2.80 21.65 4.62
N PRO A 329 1.61 21.95 4.07
CA PRO A 329 1.29 21.75 2.66
C PRO A 329 2.28 22.39 1.68
N GLU A 330 2.82 23.56 2.02
CA GLU A 330 3.81 24.26 1.22
C GLU A 330 5.10 23.45 1.07
N VAL A 331 5.52 22.77 2.15
CA VAL A 331 6.71 21.92 2.17
C VAL A 331 6.43 20.61 1.44
N SER A 332 5.31 19.95 1.74
CA SER A 332 4.90 18.70 1.08
C SER A 332 4.76 18.89 -0.43
N THR A 333 4.25 20.04 -0.88
CA THR A 333 4.11 20.34 -2.32
C THR A 333 5.47 20.36 -3.03
N LEU A 334 6.47 21.00 -2.42
CA LEU A 334 7.82 21.07 -2.99
C LEU A 334 8.48 19.69 -3.06
N LEU A 335 8.34 18.89 -2.00
CA LEU A 335 8.87 17.52 -1.96
C LEU A 335 8.22 16.61 -2.99
N VAL A 336 6.89 16.64 -3.11
CA VAL A 336 6.16 15.86 -4.10
C VAL A 336 6.56 16.26 -5.52
N SER A 337 6.82 17.55 -5.78
CA SER A 337 7.34 18.00 -7.07
C SER A 337 8.74 17.45 -7.36
N ALA A 338 9.67 17.55 -6.40
CA ALA A 338 11.03 17.02 -6.57
C ALA A 338 11.05 15.48 -6.74
N LEU A 339 10.23 14.76 -5.96
CA LEU A 339 10.09 13.30 -6.07
C LEU A 339 9.48 12.88 -7.41
N LEU A 340 8.51 13.63 -7.93
CA LEU A 340 7.93 13.34 -9.25
C LEU A 340 9.00 13.42 -10.34
N GLU A 341 9.81 14.48 -10.37
CA GLU A 341 10.89 14.64 -11.35
C GLU A 341 11.94 13.53 -11.22
N ALA A 342 12.28 13.13 -9.99
CA ALA A 342 13.25 12.08 -9.75
C ALA A 342 12.72 10.68 -10.15
N VAL A 343 11.45 10.37 -9.83
CA VAL A 343 10.81 9.10 -10.24
C VAL A 343 10.66 9.03 -11.76
N GLU A 344 10.39 10.14 -12.45
CA GLU A 344 10.35 10.16 -13.93
C GLU A 344 11.70 9.76 -14.56
N ARG A 345 12.81 9.91 -13.83
CA ARG A 345 14.15 9.51 -14.28
C ARG A 345 14.59 8.13 -13.75
N LEU A 346 13.79 7.49 -12.90
CA LEU A 346 14.09 6.16 -12.37
C LEU A 346 14.16 5.14 -13.52
N ALA A 347 15.30 4.46 -13.63
CA ALA A 347 15.55 3.45 -14.65
C ALA A 347 16.24 2.23 -14.03
N PHE A 348 16.05 1.07 -14.66
CA PHE A 348 16.61 -0.21 -14.26
C PHE A 348 17.57 -0.75 -15.33
N ASP A 349 18.45 0.10 -15.86
CA ASP A 349 19.29 -0.19 -17.03
C ASP A 349 20.77 -0.45 -16.69
N ALA A 350 21.10 -0.52 -15.39
CA ALA A 350 22.45 -0.79 -14.90
C ALA A 350 23.06 -2.09 -15.44
N SER A 351 24.39 -2.06 -15.65
CA SER A 351 25.14 -3.23 -16.11
C SER A 351 25.26 -4.28 -15.01
N THR A 352 24.70 -5.46 -15.27
CA THR A 352 24.83 -6.61 -14.36
C THR A 352 26.09 -7.46 -14.65
N ARG A 353 27.07 -6.91 -15.36
CA ARG A 353 28.31 -7.63 -15.70
C ARG A 353 29.18 -7.84 -14.45
N GLY A 354 29.32 -9.09 -14.03
CA GLY A 354 30.11 -9.46 -12.86
C GLY A 354 29.29 -10.13 -11.76
N TYR A 355 27.96 -10.00 -11.81
CA TYR A 355 27.05 -10.55 -10.82
C TYR A 355 26.67 -12.02 -11.09
N PRO A 356 26.22 -12.75 -10.05
CA PRO A 356 25.70 -14.12 -10.18
C PRO A 356 24.59 -14.26 -11.23
N ARG A 357 24.50 -15.44 -11.87
CA ARG A 357 23.53 -15.69 -12.94
C ARG A 357 22.06 -15.51 -12.54
N TRP A 358 21.71 -15.86 -11.30
CA TRP A 358 20.35 -15.70 -10.79
C TRP A 358 20.01 -14.22 -10.63
N LEU A 359 20.95 -13.40 -10.14
CA LEU A 359 20.77 -11.95 -9.97
C LEU A 359 20.63 -11.27 -11.33
N ASN A 360 21.45 -11.66 -12.32
CA ASN A 360 21.31 -11.17 -13.70
C ASN A 360 19.91 -11.41 -14.29
N ARG A 361 19.32 -12.59 -14.01
CA ARG A 361 17.97 -12.93 -14.50
C ARG A 361 16.88 -12.16 -13.75
N THR A 362 17.00 -12.08 -12.43
CA THR A 362 16.08 -11.34 -11.56
C THR A 362 16.05 -9.87 -11.97
N TYR A 363 17.23 -9.24 -12.08
CA TYR A 363 17.36 -7.86 -12.48
C TYR A 363 16.88 -7.60 -13.91
N ALA A 364 17.11 -8.54 -14.84
CA ALA A 364 16.55 -8.45 -16.19
C ALA A 364 15.01 -8.52 -16.20
N SER A 365 14.41 -9.30 -15.29
CA SER A 365 12.96 -9.37 -15.13
C SER A 365 12.40 -8.09 -14.51
N LEU A 366 13.05 -7.60 -13.45
CA LEU A 366 12.79 -6.30 -12.83
C LEU A 366 12.82 -5.17 -13.88
N ALA A 367 13.90 -5.06 -14.65
CA ALA A 367 14.05 -4.02 -15.66
C ALA A 367 13.02 -4.08 -16.79
N ARG A 368 12.56 -5.29 -17.13
CA ARG A 368 11.63 -5.52 -18.25
C ARG A 368 10.18 -5.30 -17.86
N GLU A 369 9.79 -5.64 -16.64
CA GLU A 369 8.39 -5.81 -16.26
C GLU A 369 8.03 -5.04 -14.99
N PHE A 370 8.70 -5.31 -13.86
CA PHE A 370 8.27 -4.78 -12.57
C PHE A 370 8.77 -3.36 -12.24
N GLY A 371 9.92 -2.98 -12.77
CA GLY A 371 10.53 -1.66 -12.61
C GLY A 371 9.73 -0.54 -13.29
N PRO A 372 9.36 -0.68 -14.58
CA PRO A 372 8.46 0.27 -15.25
C PRO A 372 7.09 0.39 -14.55
N ASP A 373 6.54 -0.72 -14.05
CA ASP A 373 5.29 -0.70 -13.29
C ASP A 373 5.45 0.06 -11.97
N LEU A 374 6.51 -0.19 -11.21
CA LEU A 374 6.85 0.56 -9.99
C LEU A 374 6.95 2.06 -10.28
N GLN A 375 7.66 2.44 -11.34
CA GLN A 375 7.81 3.84 -11.74
C GLN A 375 6.46 4.50 -12.01
N LEU A 376 5.61 3.87 -12.84
CA LEU A 376 4.30 4.40 -13.18
C LEU A 376 3.38 4.47 -11.95
N ASN A 377 3.39 3.46 -11.08
CA ASN A 377 2.60 3.46 -9.84
C ASN A 377 2.92 4.69 -8.98
N LEU A 378 4.21 4.99 -8.80
CA LEU A 378 4.69 6.15 -8.03
C LEU A 378 4.31 7.48 -8.70
N ILE A 379 4.46 7.58 -10.04
CA ILE A 379 4.02 8.76 -10.79
C ILE A 379 2.53 9.04 -10.55
N GLY A 380 1.69 7.99 -10.57
CA GLY A 380 0.25 8.12 -10.32
C GLY A 380 -0.05 8.73 -8.94
N VAL A 381 0.60 8.23 -7.89
CA VAL A 381 0.46 8.74 -6.52
C VAL A 381 0.91 10.21 -6.43
N LEU A 382 2.08 10.51 -7.00
CA LEU A 382 2.70 11.84 -6.94
C LEU A 382 1.89 12.89 -7.72
N LEU A 383 1.36 12.56 -8.90
CA LEU A 383 0.46 13.44 -9.66
C LEU A 383 -0.80 13.79 -8.85
N ALA A 384 -1.43 12.79 -8.22
CA ALA A 384 -2.61 12.98 -7.39
C ALA A 384 -2.32 13.84 -6.16
N LEU A 385 -1.23 13.54 -5.43
CA LEU A 385 -0.80 14.32 -4.26
C LEU A 385 -0.45 15.76 -4.63
N GLN A 386 0.27 15.98 -5.74
CA GLN A 386 0.66 17.31 -6.16
C GLN A 386 -0.56 18.19 -6.46
N CYS A 387 -1.55 17.64 -7.19
CA CYS A 387 -2.80 18.34 -7.49
C CYS A 387 -3.64 18.56 -6.23
N TYR A 388 -3.66 17.59 -5.31
CA TYR A 388 -4.35 17.70 -4.03
C TYR A 388 -3.80 18.83 -3.16
N LEU A 389 -2.48 18.87 -2.96
CA LEU A 389 -1.80 19.84 -2.09
C LEU A 389 -1.81 21.25 -2.67
N LYS A 390 -1.81 21.39 -4.01
CA LYS A 390 -1.98 22.68 -4.70
C LYS A 390 -3.42 23.18 -4.74
N GLU A 391 -4.39 22.38 -4.28
CA GLU A 391 -5.83 22.64 -4.41
C GLU A 391 -6.28 22.91 -5.86
N ASP A 392 -5.61 22.29 -6.85
CA ASP A 392 -5.88 22.50 -8.27
C ASP A 392 -6.98 21.55 -8.80
N TYR A 393 -8.11 21.49 -8.09
CA TYR A 393 -9.25 20.63 -8.43
C TYR A 393 -10.57 21.23 -7.92
N ASP A 394 -11.69 20.92 -8.57
CA ASP A 394 -13.02 21.32 -8.10
C ASP A 394 -13.75 20.11 -7.47
N ILE A 395 -14.06 20.21 -6.17
CA ILE A 395 -14.78 19.17 -5.42
C ILE A 395 -16.16 18.81 -6.00
N ALA A 396 -16.75 19.69 -6.83
CA ALA A 396 -18.00 19.41 -7.51
C ALA A 396 -17.85 18.41 -8.67
N GLU A 397 -16.63 18.18 -9.14
CA GLU A 397 -16.34 17.27 -10.24
C GLU A 397 -16.51 15.80 -9.86
N ASP A 398 -16.60 14.98 -10.90
CA ASP A 398 -16.82 13.55 -10.82
C ASP A 398 -15.54 12.83 -11.28
N PRO A 399 -14.82 12.11 -10.40
CA PRO A 399 -13.57 11.45 -10.76
C PRO A 399 -13.77 10.47 -11.92
N ASP A 400 -14.92 9.79 -12.01
CA ASP A 400 -15.18 8.85 -13.09
C ASP A 400 -15.33 9.54 -14.44
N ARG A 401 -15.86 10.77 -14.48
CA ARG A 401 -15.92 11.55 -15.73
C ARG A 401 -14.55 12.04 -16.16
N LEU A 402 -13.72 12.47 -15.20
CA LEU A 402 -12.35 12.91 -15.48
C LEU A 402 -11.52 11.75 -16.03
N LEU A 403 -11.60 10.56 -15.41
CA LEU A 403 -10.93 9.34 -15.89
C LEU A 403 -11.46 8.88 -17.26
N ALA A 404 -12.77 8.99 -17.50
CA ALA A 404 -13.35 8.69 -18.79
C ALA A 404 -12.86 9.62 -19.91
N SER A 405 -12.66 10.90 -19.59
CA SER A 405 -12.05 11.88 -20.49
C SER A 405 -10.56 11.60 -20.69
N ALA A 406 -9.81 11.35 -19.62
CA ALA A 406 -8.38 11.03 -19.67
C ALA A 406 -8.10 9.82 -20.57
N ARG A 407 -8.93 8.77 -20.47
CA ARG A 407 -8.82 7.57 -21.33
C ARG A 407 -8.97 7.85 -22.83
N GLN A 408 -9.64 8.93 -23.22
CA GLN A 408 -9.81 9.29 -24.64
C GLN A 408 -8.63 10.09 -25.20
N ILE A 409 -7.74 10.56 -24.32
CA ILE A 409 -6.55 11.32 -24.69
C ILE A 409 -5.42 10.33 -24.99
N PRO A 410 -4.66 10.52 -26.08
CA PRO A 410 -3.47 9.73 -26.38
C PRO A 410 -2.46 9.73 -25.23
N ASP A 411 -1.68 8.65 -25.13
CA ASP A 411 -0.59 8.56 -24.17
C ASP A 411 0.44 9.68 -24.39
N ASP A 412 1.05 10.16 -23.31
CA ASP A 412 2.05 11.23 -23.26
C ASP A 412 1.55 12.67 -23.48
N GLU A 413 0.24 12.91 -23.59
CA GLU A 413 -0.30 14.27 -23.55
C GLU A 413 -0.43 14.81 -22.12
N GLU A 414 0.04 16.04 -21.91
CA GLU A 414 -0.05 16.76 -20.62
C GLU A 414 -1.49 16.88 -20.11
N GLU A 415 -2.47 16.94 -21.02
CA GLU A 415 -3.89 16.97 -20.68
C GLU A 415 -4.36 15.66 -20.02
N GLN A 416 -3.85 14.49 -20.44
CA GLN A 416 -4.16 13.19 -19.82
C GLN A 416 -3.69 13.17 -18.36
N ARG A 417 -2.45 13.63 -18.13
CA ARG A 417 -1.86 13.76 -16.78
C ARG A 417 -2.67 14.69 -15.90
N HIS A 418 -3.07 15.86 -16.43
CA HIS A 418 -3.84 16.84 -15.68
C HIS A 418 -5.24 16.33 -15.29
N LEU A 419 -5.95 15.66 -16.20
CA LEU A 419 -7.24 15.04 -15.90
C LEU A 419 -7.12 13.91 -14.86
N PHE A 420 -6.10 13.06 -14.99
CA PHE A 420 -5.82 12.03 -14.00
C PHE A 420 -5.49 12.63 -12.63
N ALA A 421 -4.61 13.64 -12.57
CA ALA A 421 -4.20 14.28 -11.32
C ALA A 421 -5.39 14.86 -10.55
N ARG A 422 -6.33 15.51 -11.25
CA ARG A 422 -7.58 16.03 -10.68
C ARG A 422 -8.49 14.93 -10.18
N ALA A 423 -8.63 13.84 -10.95
CA ALA A 423 -9.38 12.66 -10.49
C ALA A 423 -8.74 12.06 -9.23
N GLY A 424 -7.42 11.93 -9.21
CA GLY A 424 -6.65 11.43 -8.08
C GLY A 424 -6.80 12.30 -6.83
N ALA A 425 -6.74 13.62 -6.98
CA ALA A 425 -7.00 14.55 -5.89
C ALA A 425 -8.39 14.38 -5.29
N LEU A 426 -9.44 14.22 -6.12
CA LEU A 426 -10.80 13.92 -5.65
C LEU A 426 -10.88 12.58 -4.90
N ILE A 427 -10.15 11.57 -5.37
CA ILE A 427 -10.07 10.25 -4.73
C ILE A 427 -9.41 10.34 -3.35
N LEU A 428 -8.32 11.09 -3.22
CA LEU A 428 -7.66 11.40 -1.94
C LEU A 428 -8.55 12.26 -1.03
N HIS A 429 -9.38 13.12 -1.61
CA HIS A 429 -10.46 13.83 -0.91
C HIS A 429 -11.63 12.91 -0.48
N GLY A 430 -11.53 11.59 -0.71
CA GLY A 430 -12.54 10.62 -0.30
C GLY A 430 -13.77 10.54 -1.21
N ARG A 431 -13.70 11.09 -2.42
CA ARG A 431 -14.74 10.86 -3.43
C ARG A 431 -14.68 9.41 -3.92
N SER A 432 -15.84 8.78 -4.04
CA SER A 432 -15.96 7.46 -4.64
C SER A 432 -15.67 7.54 -6.13
N PHE A 433 -15.04 6.50 -6.66
CA PHE A 433 -14.78 6.28 -8.07
C PHE A 433 -15.01 4.80 -8.40
N TRP A 434 -15.07 4.47 -9.67
CA TRP A 434 -15.34 3.13 -10.15
C TRP A 434 -14.10 2.23 -10.07
N HIS A 435 -14.21 1.12 -9.32
CA HIS A 435 -13.07 0.26 -8.99
C HIS A 435 -12.45 -0.49 -10.17
N LEU A 436 -13.15 -0.60 -11.30
CA LEU A 436 -12.67 -1.29 -12.50
C LEU A 436 -11.80 -0.42 -13.42
N TRP A 437 -11.59 0.85 -13.10
CA TRP A 437 -10.76 1.74 -13.93
C TRP A 437 -9.38 1.18 -14.30
N PRO A 438 -8.61 0.53 -13.40
CA PRO A 438 -7.34 -0.10 -13.75
C PRO A 438 -7.45 -1.14 -14.89
N ALA A 439 -8.48 -1.99 -14.85
CA ALA A 439 -8.71 -3.00 -15.89
C ALA A 439 -9.31 -2.41 -17.19
N GLU A 440 -9.96 -1.25 -17.09
CA GLU A 440 -10.71 -0.60 -18.17
C GLU A 440 -9.95 0.56 -18.84
N THR A 441 -8.67 0.70 -18.50
CA THR A 441 -7.71 1.63 -19.09
C THR A 441 -6.44 0.88 -19.49
N ASP A 442 -5.65 1.47 -20.36
CA ASP A 442 -4.35 0.92 -20.75
C ASP A 442 -3.25 1.74 -20.04
N PRO A 443 -2.02 1.21 -19.90
CA PRO A 443 -0.89 1.99 -19.40
C PRO A 443 -0.66 3.23 -20.29
N PRO A 444 -0.29 4.40 -19.73
CA PRO A 444 0.17 4.59 -18.35
C PRO A 444 -0.95 4.77 -17.32
N LEU A 445 -2.17 5.10 -17.77
CA LEU A 445 -3.30 5.45 -16.90
C LEU A 445 -3.69 4.30 -15.94
N SER A 446 -3.69 3.05 -16.41
CA SER A 446 -4.00 1.90 -15.56
C SER A 446 -3.01 1.71 -14.42
N LYS A 447 -1.71 1.88 -14.70
CA LYS A 447 -0.63 1.78 -13.70
C LYS A 447 -0.66 2.95 -12.71
N TRP A 448 -0.93 4.16 -13.18
CA TRP A 448 -1.14 5.28 -12.29
C TRP A 448 -2.29 5.03 -11.30
N LEU A 449 -3.39 4.43 -11.76
CA LEU A 449 -4.52 4.05 -10.92
C LEU A 449 -4.19 2.92 -9.94
N GLU A 450 -3.45 1.88 -10.37
CA GLU A 450 -3.01 0.79 -9.50
C GLU A 450 -2.25 1.36 -8.28
N GLY A 451 -1.23 2.18 -8.52
CA GLY A 451 -0.46 2.84 -7.46
C GLY A 451 -1.32 3.73 -6.55
N LEU A 452 -2.19 4.55 -7.14
CA LEU A 452 -3.08 5.43 -6.36
C LEU A 452 -4.06 4.66 -5.48
N ILE A 453 -4.62 3.54 -5.96
CA ILE A 453 -5.57 2.72 -5.21
C ILE A 453 -4.90 2.09 -4.00
N GLU A 454 -3.68 1.57 -4.15
CA GLU A 454 -2.91 0.99 -3.07
C GLU A 454 -2.54 2.04 -2.02
N PHE A 455 -2.04 3.19 -2.46
CA PHE A 455 -1.74 4.33 -1.58
C PHE A 455 -2.98 4.81 -0.81
N ARG A 456 -4.12 4.97 -1.50
CA ARG A 456 -5.41 5.32 -0.87
C ARG A 456 -5.83 4.29 0.17
N SER A 457 -5.68 2.99 -0.14
CA SER A 457 -6.09 1.90 0.76
C SER A 457 -5.29 1.92 2.05
N LEU A 458 -3.98 2.19 1.96
CA LEU A 458 -3.11 2.40 3.11
C LEU A 458 -3.63 3.55 4.01
N LEU A 459 -3.95 4.70 3.41
CA LEU A 459 -4.48 5.86 4.13
C LEU A 459 -5.87 5.61 4.74
N GLU A 460 -6.73 4.86 4.04
CA GLU A 460 -8.07 4.53 4.52
C GLU A 460 -8.04 3.64 5.77
N CYS A 461 -7.09 2.70 5.86
CA CYS A 461 -6.89 1.85 7.04
C CYS A 461 -6.54 2.63 8.31
N VAL A 462 -5.77 3.72 8.19
CA VAL A 462 -5.44 4.61 9.32
C VAL A 462 -6.44 5.76 9.50
N GLY A 463 -7.55 5.76 8.75
CA GLY A 463 -8.61 6.77 8.86
C GLY A 463 -8.25 8.14 8.28
N GLN A 464 -7.26 8.21 7.39
CA GLN A 464 -6.74 9.43 6.78
C GLN A 464 -7.35 9.71 5.39
N ILE A 465 -8.55 9.19 5.11
CA ILE A 465 -9.35 9.57 3.93
C ILE A 465 -10.67 10.19 4.43
N PRO A 466 -10.99 11.46 4.11
CA PRO A 466 -10.24 12.38 3.24
C PRO A 466 -8.87 12.75 3.80
N LEU A 467 -7.88 12.91 2.92
CA LEU A 467 -6.51 13.27 3.28
C LEU A 467 -6.50 14.65 3.97
N ARG A 468 -6.00 14.71 5.20
CA ARG A 468 -5.90 15.98 5.94
C ARG A 468 -4.47 16.21 6.37
N PRO A 469 -3.73 17.09 5.69
CA PRO A 469 -2.45 17.58 6.21
C PRO A 469 -2.69 18.19 7.60
N SER A 470 -1.98 17.69 8.61
CA SER A 470 -2.09 18.17 9.99
C SER A 470 -0.73 18.09 10.66
N SER A 471 -0.19 19.25 11.03
CA SER A 471 1.03 19.34 11.84
C SER A 471 0.84 18.87 13.29
N GLU A 472 -0.40 18.52 13.69
CA GLU A 472 -0.71 18.00 15.04
C GLU A 472 -0.51 16.48 15.15
N VAL A 473 -0.35 15.77 14.02
CA VAL A 473 -0.04 14.33 14.04
C VAL A 473 1.48 14.19 14.13
N GLU A 474 1.98 13.66 15.24
CA GLU A 474 3.40 13.40 15.38
C GLU A 474 3.83 12.30 14.40
N VAL A 475 4.87 12.59 13.62
CA VAL A 475 5.42 11.70 12.59
C VAL A 475 5.79 10.33 13.18
N GLU A 476 6.28 10.33 14.42
CA GLU A 476 6.70 9.18 15.21
C GLU A 476 5.54 8.20 15.53
N GLU A 477 4.29 8.68 15.61
CA GLU A 477 3.11 7.82 15.80
C GLU A 477 2.55 7.29 14.48
N LEU A 478 2.68 8.08 13.40
CA LEU A 478 2.03 7.79 12.12
C LEU A 478 2.72 6.65 11.34
N GLN A 479 4.05 6.58 11.37
CA GLN A 479 4.79 5.55 10.64
C GLN A 479 4.48 4.13 11.14
N PRO A 480 4.53 3.81 12.45
CA PRO A 480 4.14 2.49 12.96
C PRO A 480 2.68 2.13 12.63
N MET A 481 1.77 3.11 12.65
CA MET A 481 0.37 2.90 12.27
C MET A 481 0.22 2.49 10.80
N LEU A 482 0.96 3.14 9.90
CA LEU A 482 0.96 2.82 8.47
C LEU A 482 1.59 1.45 8.20
N VAL A 483 2.68 1.09 8.90
CA VAL A 483 3.29 -0.24 8.83
C VAL A 483 2.28 -1.32 9.27
N GLY A 484 1.62 -1.13 10.41
CA GLY A 484 0.58 -2.06 10.88
C GLY A 484 -0.63 -2.13 9.94
N ALA A 485 -1.01 -1.03 9.30
CA ALA A 485 -2.06 -1.01 8.28
C ALA A 485 -1.68 -1.81 7.03
N LEU A 486 -0.42 -1.72 6.61
CA LEU A 486 0.11 -2.51 5.50
C LEU A 486 0.07 -4.01 5.82
N GLU A 487 0.43 -4.42 7.04
CA GLU A 487 0.26 -5.79 7.51
C GLU A 487 -1.21 -6.24 7.49
N GLU A 488 -2.14 -5.37 7.90
CA GLU A 488 -3.57 -5.66 7.86
C GLU A 488 -4.08 -5.86 6.42
N LEU A 489 -3.68 -4.98 5.49
CA LEU A 489 -3.96 -5.11 4.05
C LEU A 489 -3.34 -6.39 3.47
N ARG A 490 -2.18 -6.81 3.99
CA ARG A 490 -1.49 -8.03 3.58
C ARG A 490 -2.15 -9.31 4.11
N GLY A 491 -3.10 -9.25 5.05
CA GLY A 491 -4.00 -10.36 5.34
C GLY A 491 -4.41 -10.47 6.80
N ARG A 492 -5.59 -9.91 7.13
CA ARG A 492 -6.25 -10.21 8.40
C ARG A 492 -6.81 -11.63 8.37
N GLU A 493 -6.34 -12.51 9.26
CA GLU A 493 -7.02 -13.80 9.46
C GLU A 493 -8.50 -13.56 9.77
N PRO A 494 -9.42 -14.30 9.12
CA PRO A 494 -10.84 -14.16 9.42
C PRO A 494 -11.07 -14.47 10.90
N PRO A 495 -11.94 -13.71 11.60
CA PRO A 495 -12.33 -14.05 12.97
C PRO A 495 -12.70 -15.53 13.05
N SER A 496 -12.33 -16.23 14.12
CA SER A 496 -12.55 -17.69 14.25
C SER A 496 -14.00 -18.13 14.01
N THR A 497 -14.97 -17.26 14.27
CA THR A 497 -16.40 -17.47 14.00
C THR A 497 -16.81 -17.44 12.52
N VAL A 498 -15.96 -16.86 11.67
CA VAL A 498 -16.10 -16.73 10.21
C VAL A 498 -15.18 -17.73 9.50
N ALA A 499 -13.94 -17.92 9.99
CA ALA A 499 -12.95 -18.84 9.43
C ALA A 499 -13.54 -20.23 9.14
N GLY A 500 -14.18 -20.86 10.14
CA GLY A 500 -14.76 -22.20 9.96
C GLY A 500 -15.94 -22.28 8.98
N LEU A 501 -16.60 -21.16 8.63
CA LEU A 501 -17.60 -21.14 7.56
C LEU A 501 -16.94 -21.08 6.18
N LEU A 502 -15.85 -20.32 6.05
CA LEU A 502 -15.08 -20.23 4.81
C LEU A 502 -14.38 -21.55 4.50
N ASP A 503 -13.76 -22.18 5.51
CA ASP A 503 -13.14 -23.51 5.36
C ASP A 503 -14.16 -24.56 4.93
N ALA A 504 -15.36 -24.52 5.52
CA ALA A 504 -16.45 -25.43 5.13
C ALA A 504 -16.91 -25.17 3.69
N LEU A 505 -16.90 -23.92 3.22
CA LEU A 505 -17.24 -23.57 1.85
C LEU A 505 -16.18 -24.10 0.86
N VAL A 506 -14.89 -23.94 1.20
CA VAL A 506 -13.76 -24.45 0.40
C VAL A 506 -13.76 -25.98 0.35
N ALA A 507 -14.05 -26.63 1.47
CA ALA A 507 -14.11 -28.08 1.55
C ALA A 507 -15.34 -28.69 0.85
N HIS A 508 -16.37 -27.89 0.52
CA HIS A 508 -17.64 -28.37 -0.01
C HIS A 508 -17.54 -28.99 -1.41
N LYS A 509 -16.72 -28.40 -2.29
CA LYS A 509 -16.37 -28.91 -3.64
C LYS A 509 -17.55 -29.38 -4.50
N GLN A 510 -18.70 -28.72 -4.35
CA GLN A 510 -19.93 -29.04 -5.08
C GLN A 510 -20.67 -27.76 -5.44
N ASP A 511 -21.52 -27.84 -6.45
CA ASP A 511 -22.29 -26.72 -6.98
C ASP A 511 -23.45 -26.28 -6.08
N THR A 512 -23.96 -27.17 -5.22
CA THR A 512 -25.16 -26.92 -4.42
C THR A 512 -24.85 -26.79 -2.95
N LEU A 513 -25.31 -25.73 -2.28
CA LEU A 513 -25.20 -25.61 -0.83
C LEU A 513 -26.54 -25.98 -0.15
N PRO A 514 -26.59 -26.86 0.86
CA PRO A 514 -27.84 -27.20 1.55
C PRO A 514 -28.49 -25.99 2.23
N GLN A 515 -29.82 -25.96 2.32
CA GLN A 515 -30.55 -24.83 2.92
C GLN A 515 -30.16 -24.56 4.39
N VAL A 516 -29.77 -25.59 5.14
CA VAL A 516 -29.28 -25.46 6.52
C VAL A 516 -27.96 -24.68 6.57
N GLU A 517 -27.04 -24.98 5.65
CA GLU A 517 -25.76 -24.28 5.53
C GLU A 517 -25.98 -22.83 5.06
N ARG A 518 -26.80 -22.61 4.02
CA ARG A 518 -27.18 -21.23 3.59
C ARG A 518 -27.69 -20.37 4.75
N ARG A 519 -28.50 -20.96 5.65
CA ARG A 519 -28.97 -20.26 6.85
C ARG A 519 -27.82 -19.89 7.79
N ARG A 520 -26.78 -20.71 7.97
CA ARG A 520 -25.63 -20.38 8.81
C ARG A 520 -24.92 -19.12 8.31
N PHE A 521 -24.71 -19.01 7.00
CA PHE A 521 -24.18 -17.79 6.36
C PHE A 521 -25.10 -16.58 6.60
N ALA A 522 -26.42 -16.76 6.46
CA ALA A 522 -27.39 -15.68 6.70
C ALA A 522 -27.37 -15.12 8.13
N HIS A 523 -27.14 -15.97 9.15
CA HIS A 523 -27.02 -15.51 10.55
C HIS A 523 -25.77 -14.66 10.80
N ARG A 524 -24.77 -14.73 9.92
CA ARG A 524 -23.50 -13.99 10.01
C ARG A 524 -23.30 -13.01 8.86
N ARG A 525 -24.39 -12.59 8.20
CA ARG A 525 -24.39 -11.79 6.96
C ARG A 525 -23.38 -10.63 6.96
N ALA A 526 -23.41 -9.76 7.96
CA ALA A 526 -22.54 -8.57 7.97
C ALA A 526 -21.04 -8.91 8.05
N ALA A 527 -20.70 -9.95 8.81
CA ALA A 527 -19.32 -10.38 9.01
C ALA A 527 -18.77 -11.18 7.82
N ILE A 528 -19.62 -11.95 7.12
CA ILE A 528 -19.17 -12.85 6.05
C ILE A 528 -19.05 -12.16 4.69
N ILE A 529 -19.83 -11.10 4.43
CA ILE A 529 -19.86 -10.42 3.12
C ILE A 529 -18.47 -9.99 2.62
N PRO A 530 -17.61 -9.33 3.42
CA PRO A 530 -16.27 -8.94 2.96
C PRO A 530 -15.42 -10.12 2.48
N TYR A 531 -15.48 -11.26 3.17
CA TYR A 531 -14.72 -12.46 2.81
C TYR A 531 -15.29 -13.17 1.58
N LEU A 532 -16.61 -13.13 1.37
CA LEU A 532 -17.21 -13.61 0.13
C LEU A 532 -16.82 -12.74 -1.07
N ILE A 533 -16.72 -11.42 -0.88
CA ILE A 533 -16.23 -10.50 -1.92
C ILE A 533 -14.77 -10.85 -2.26
N HIS A 534 -13.91 -10.95 -1.25
CA HIS A 534 -12.50 -11.29 -1.44
C HIS A 534 -12.31 -12.62 -2.18
N MET A 535 -13.08 -13.65 -1.82
CA MET A 535 -13.03 -14.96 -2.48
C MET A 535 -13.41 -14.92 -3.97
N ILE A 536 -14.19 -13.92 -4.41
CA ILE A 536 -14.55 -13.73 -5.81
C ILE A 536 -13.49 -12.90 -6.55
N GLU A 537 -12.91 -11.90 -5.87
CA GLU A 537 -11.82 -11.08 -6.43
C GLU A 537 -10.56 -11.92 -6.66
N ASP A 538 -10.29 -12.84 -5.75
CA ASP A 538 -9.14 -13.72 -5.82
C ASP A 538 -9.35 -14.86 -6.84
N LYS A 539 -8.67 -14.70 -7.99
CA LYS A 539 -8.77 -15.62 -9.12
C LYS A 539 -8.27 -17.02 -8.81
N GLN A 540 -7.49 -17.23 -7.74
CA GLN A 540 -7.08 -18.59 -7.37
C GLN A 540 -8.29 -19.50 -7.08
N TYR A 541 -9.39 -18.94 -6.55
CA TYR A 541 -10.62 -19.69 -6.26
C TYR A 541 -11.48 -19.98 -7.49
N TRP A 542 -11.09 -19.54 -8.69
CA TRP A 542 -11.83 -19.76 -9.93
C TRP A 542 -11.36 -21.02 -10.67
N PHE A 543 -10.11 -21.43 -10.47
CA PHE A 543 -9.50 -22.52 -11.24
C PHE A 543 -9.72 -23.88 -10.57
N GLU A 544 -9.80 -24.94 -11.40
CA GLU A 544 -9.97 -26.32 -10.93
C GLU A 544 -8.79 -26.80 -10.07
N ASP A 545 -7.58 -26.33 -10.37
CA ASP A 545 -6.37 -26.64 -9.58
C ASP A 545 -6.24 -25.77 -8.31
N GLY A 546 -7.17 -24.81 -8.13
CA GLY A 546 -7.20 -23.90 -6.99
C GLY A 546 -7.93 -24.46 -5.76
N PRO A 547 -7.94 -23.72 -4.64
CA PRO A 547 -8.61 -24.16 -3.42
C PRO A 547 -10.10 -24.43 -3.66
N GLY A 548 -10.54 -25.64 -3.34
CA GLY A 548 -11.95 -26.04 -3.49
C GLY A 548 -12.40 -26.29 -4.93
N GLU A 549 -11.48 -26.42 -5.89
CA GLU A 549 -11.75 -26.82 -7.28
C GLU A 549 -12.68 -25.83 -8.03
N GLY A 550 -12.46 -24.52 -7.87
CA GLY A 550 -13.26 -23.48 -8.53
C GLY A 550 -14.63 -23.19 -7.91
N TRP A 551 -15.17 -24.12 -7.13
CA TRP A 551 -16.48 -23.98 -6.50
C TRP A 551 -16.63 -22.83 -5.50
N PRO A 552 -15.60 -22.45 -4.70
CA PRO A 552 -15.78 -21.43 -3.67
C PRO A 552 -16.20 -20.07 -4.24
N ALA A 553 -15.61 -19.63 -5.35
CA ALA A 553 -15.99 -18.39 -6.01
C ALA A 553 -17.45 -18.43 -6.52
N ILE A 554 -17.87 -19.54 -7.15
CA ILE A 554 -19.25 -19.72 -7.63
C ILE A 554 -20.23 -19.70 -6.45
N LEU A 555 -19.94 -20.41 -5.36
CA LEU A 555 -20.79 -20.44 -4.18
C LEU A 555 -20.85 -19.07 -3.48
N ALA A 556 -19.73 -18.34 -3.43
CA ALA A 556 -19.67 -16.99 -2.89
C ALA A 556 -20.56 -16.03 -3.69
N VAL A 557 -20.50 -16.06 -5.02
CA VAL A 557 -21.39 -15.30 -5.93
C VAL A 557 -22.85 -15.58 -5.59
N ARG A 558 -23.24 -16.87 -5.54
CA ARG A 558 -24.63 -17.30 -5.25
C ARG A 558 -25.08 -16.84 -3.86
N LEU A 559 -24.21 -16.95 -2.87
CA LEU A 559 -24.47 -16.50 -1.50
C LEU A 559 -24.67 -14.99 -1.43
N LEU A 560 -23.88 -14.17 -2.13
CA LEU A 560 -24.10 -12.72 -2.18
C LEU A 560 -25.49 -12.37 -2.73
N GLY A 561 -25.93 -13.07 -3.78
CA GLY A 561 -27.28 -12.95 -4.35
C GLY A 561 -28.40 -13.38 -3.39
N ASP A 562 -28.23 -14.52 -2.72
CA ASP A 562 -29.19 -15.07 -1.75
C ASP A 562 -29.31 -14.16 -0.51
N LEU A 563 -28.17 -13.62 -0.04
CA LEU A 563 -28.07 -12.67 1.06
C LEU A 563 -28.51 -11.26 0.68
N LYS A 564 -28.85 -10.98 -0.58
CA LYS A 564 -29.19 -9.63 -1.08
C LYS A 564 -28.10 -8.61 -0.72
N ALA A 565 -26.83 -8.99 -0.84
CA ALA A 565 -25.70 -8.19 -0.42
C ALA A 565 -25.37 -7.09 -1.45
N SER A 566 -25.95 -5.90 -1.30
CA SER A 566 -25.71 -4.77 -2.22
C SER A 566 -24.24 -4.36 -2.32
N ARG A 567 -23.48 -4.47 -1.23
CA ARG A 567 -22.02 -4.22 -1.21
C ARG A 567 -21.25 -5.16 -2.16
N GLY A 568 -21.81 -6.33 -2.48
CA GLY A 568 -21.22 -7.27 -3.43
C GLY A 568 -21.57 -6.99 -4.90
N ALA A 569 -22.43 -6.01 -5.20
CA ALA A 569 -22.81 -5.73 -6.59
C ALA A 569 -21.61 -5.37 -7.50
N PRO A 570 -20.63 -4.55 -7.06
CA PRO A 570 -19.46 -4.24 -7.88
C PRO A 570 -18.63 -5.48 -8.26
N VAL A 571 -18.32 -6.36 -7.30
CA VAL A 571 -17.57 -7.60 -7.57
C VAL A 571 -18.35 -8.58 -8.44
N LEU A 572 -19.69 -8.61 -8.34
CA LEU A 572 -20.52 -9.43 -9.22
C LEU A 572 -20.51 -8.91 -10.66
N VAL A 573 -20.47 -7.58 -10.86
CA VAL A 573 -20.28 -6.99 -12.19
C VAL A 573 -18.90 -7.35 -12.75
N SER A 574 -17.84 -7.25 -11.93
CA SER A 574 -16.49 -7.70 -12.31
C SER A 574 -16.49 -9.19 -12.68
N ALA A 575 -17.19 -10.04 -11.93
CA ALA A 575 -17.27 -11.45 -12.22
C ALA A 575 -17.91 -11.74 -13.60
N VAL A 576 -18.91 -10.95 -14.02
CA VAL A 576 -19.49 -11.03 -15.37
C VAL A 576 -18.53 -10.50 -16.44
N ALA A 577 -17.71 -9.49 -16.12
CA ALA A 577 -16.71 -8.95 -17.04
C ALA A 577 -15.55 -9.93 -17.30
N ASP A 578 -15.15 -10.66 -16.25
CA ASP A 578 -14.01 -11.58 -16.27
C ASP A 578 -14.37 -13.01 -16.70
N SER A 579 -15.64 -13.27 -17.04
CA SER A 579 -16.12 -14.59 -17.42
C SER A 579 -16.98 -14.55 -18.67
N GLY A 580 -17.02 -15.65 -19.43
CA GLY A 580 -17.83 -15.79 -20.63
C GLY A 580 -19.20 -16.46 -20.36
N PRO A 581 -20.15 -16.37 -21.31
CA PRO A 581 -21.47 -17.02 -21.18
C PRO A 581 -21.45 -18.55 -21.02
N ALA A 582 -20.30 -19.19 -21.29
CA ALA A 582 -20.11 -20.63 -21.08
C ALA A 582 -19.77 -20.98 -19.63
N ASP A 583 -19.31 -20.01 -18.83
CA ASP A 583 -18.85 -20.25 -17.47
C ASP A 583 -20.02 -20.23 -16.48
N ILE A 584 -20.01 -21.17 -15.53
CA ILE A 584 -21.06 -21.29 -14.51
C ILE A 584 -21.16 -20.02 -13.65
N ILE A 585 -20.01 -19.40 -13.37
CA ILE A 585 -19.92 -18.17 -12.57
C ILE A 585 -20.61 -16.98 -13.27
N HIS A 586 -20.65 -16.96 -14.61
CA HIS A 586 -21.26 -15.89 -15.40
C HIS A 586 -22.77 -15.79 -15.13
N ASP A 587 -23.49 -16.88 -15.32
CA ASP A 587 -24.93 -16.94 -15.06
C ASP A 587 -25.24 -16.77 -13.56
N ALA A 588 -24.41 -17.36 -12.69
CA ALA A 588 -24.55 -17.17 -11.25
C ALA A 588 -24.46 -15.69 -10.84
N ALA A 589 -23.54 -14.93 -11.44
CA ALA A 589 -23.38 -13.51 -11.17
C ALA A 589 -24.55 -12.67 -11.71
N LEU A 590 -24.99 -12.92 -12.94
CA LEU A 590 -26.17 -12.26 -13.52
C LEU A 590 -27.44 -12.48 -12.66
N PHE A 591 -27.68 -13.72 -12.24
CA PHE A 591 -28.83 -14.06 -11.40
C PHE A 591 -28.71 -13.45 -10.01
N SER A 592 -27.50 -13.42 -9.44
CA SER A 592 -27.25 -12.81 -8.14
C SER A 592 -27.46 -11.29 -8.16
N LEU A 593 -27.06 -10.59 -9.23
CA LEU A 593 -27.35 -9.17 -9.43
C LEU A 593 -28.85 -8.91 -9.52
N MET A 594 -29.59 -9.68 -10.33
CA MET A 594 -31.05 -9.57 -10.41
C MET A 594 -31.73 -9.88 -9.07
N ALA A 595 -31.19 -10.82 -8.31
CA ALA A 595 -31.68 -11.19 -7.00
C ALA A 595 -31.45 -10.07 -5.98
N ILE A 596 -30.29 -9.39 -5.97
CA ILE A 596 -30.05 -8.20 -5.15
C ILE A 596 -31.09 -7.11 -5.47
N GLY A 597 -31.40 -6.92 -6.76
CA GLY A 597 -32.48 -6.04 -7.21
C GLY A 597 -32.03 -4.59 -7.38
N PRO A 598 -32.91 -3.58 -7.15
CA PRO A 598 -32.59 -2.16 -7.35
C PRO A 598 -31.31 -1.65 -6.69
N PRO A 599 -30.87 -2.14 -5.50
CA PRO A 599 -29.59 -1.75 -4.92
C PRO A 599 -28.34 -2.09 -5.74
N ALA A 600 -28.44 -3.00 -6.73
CA ALA A 600 -27.34 -3.29 -7.66
C ALA A 600 -27.34 -2.39 -8.91
N LEU A 601 -28.37 -1.53 -9.08
CA LEU A 601 -28.55 -0.75 -10.31
C LEU A 601 -27.38 0.19 -10.59
N GLU A 602 -26.86 0.85 -9.56
CA GLU A 602 -25.75 1.79 -9.69
C GLU A 602 -24.50 1.09 -10.26
N ALA A 603 -24.07 -0.03 -9.67
CA ALA A 603 -22.91 -0.79 -10.15
C ALA A 603 -23.04 -1.21 -11.62
N VAL A 604 -24.23 -1.64 -12.03
CA VAL A 604 -24.51 -2.02 -13.43
C VAL A 604 -24.50 -0.78 -14.34
N GLN A 605 -25.13 0.32 -13.94
CA GLN A 605 -25.14 1.56 -14.73
C GLN A 605 -23.72 2.12 -14.91
N THR A 606 -22.90 2.08 -13.87
CA THR A 606 -21.49 2.52 -13.92
C THR A 606 -20.71 1.69 -14.95
N TYR A 607 -20.88 0.37 -14.99
CA TYR A 607 -20.29 -0.46 -16.05
C TYR A 607 -20.79 -0.09 -17.45
N PHE A 608 -22.09 0.20 -17.62
CA PHE A 608 -22.62 0.65 -18.90
C PHE A 608 -22.00 1.97 -19.36
N ARG A 609 -21.79 2.92 -18.44
CA ARG A 609 -21.19 4.22 -18.74
C ARG A 609 -19.71 4.10 -19.10
N TYR A 610 -18.95 3.26 -18.41
CA TYR A 610 -17.49 3.33 -18.46
C TYR A 610 -16.80 2.07 -19.01
N GLY A 611 -17.40 0.89 -18.94
CA GLY A 611 -16.79 -0.36 -19.44
C GLY A 611 -16.58 -0.37 -20.96
N ARG A 612 -15.49 -1.00 -21.41
CA ARG A 612 -15.13 -1.14 -22.83
C ARG A 612 -15.75 -2.40 -23.45
N ASN A 613 -15.93 -3.46 -22.68
CA ASN A 613 -16.39 -4.74 -23.20
C ASN A 613 -17.90 -4.72 -23.56
N ILE A 614 -18.19 -4.74 -24.85
CA ILE A 614 -19.55 -4.72 -25.39
C ILE A 614 -20.31 -6.03 -25.07
N GLU A 615 -19.64 -7.18 -25.10
CA GLU A 615 -20.27 -8.46 -24.76
C GLU A 615 -20.71 -8.45 -23.29
N THR A 616 -19.87 -7.96 -22.38
CA THR A 616 -20.24 -7.78 -20.97
C THR A 616 -21.45 -6.86 -20.81
N LYS A 617 -21.50 -5.73 -21.55
CA LYS A 617 -22.68 -4.85 -21.54
C LYS A 617 -23.93 -5.56 -22.04
N THR A 618 -23.83 -6.40 -23.06
CA THR A 618 -24.98 -7.15 -23.59
C THR A 618 -25.45 -8.23 -22.62
N SER A 619 -24.54 -8.92 -21.93
CA SER A 619 -24.88 -9.85 -20.84
C SER A 619 -25.58 -9.13 -19.68
N LEU A 620 -25.05 -7.98 -19.26
CA LEU A 620 -25.66 -7.16 -18.21
C LEU A 620 -26.96 -6.45 -18.62
N ALA A 621 -27.31 -6.43 -19.92
CA ALA A 621 -28.51 -5.76 -20.41
C ALA A 621 -29.79 -6.35 -19.81
N GLU A 622 -29.86 -7.68 -19.64
CA GLU A 622 -30.99 -8.31 -18.96
C GLU A 622 -31.14 -7.81 -17.53
N VAL A 623 -30.02 -7.78 -16.79
CA VAL A 623 -29.97 -7.29 -15.41
C VAL A 623 -30.47 -5.86 -15.36
N LEU A 624 -29.92 -4.97 -16.21
CA LEU A 624 -30.28 -3.56 -16.28
C LEU A 624 -31.76 -3.36 -16.63
N GLY A 625 -32.28 -4.08 -17.63
CA GLY A 625 -33.70 -4.03 -17.99
C GLY A 625 -34.63 -4.48 -16.85
N TYR A 626 -34.19 -5.46 -16.06
CA TYR A 626 -34.93 -6.01 -14.92
C TYR A 626 -34.95 -5.07 -13.71
N ILE A 627 -33.78 -4.66 -13.22
CA ILE A 627 -33.65 -3.85 -11.99
C ILE A 627 -33.88 -2.36 -12.25
N GLY A 628 -33.63 -1.88 -13.48
CA GLY A 628 -33.75 -0.48 -13.90
C GLY A 628 -35.14 -0.07 -14.40
N ARG A 629 -36.18 -0.90 -14.23
CA ARG A 629 -37.50 -0.65 -14.82
C ARG A 629 -38.15 0.70 -14.46
N ARG A 630 -37.79 1.28 -13.32
CA ARG A 630 -38.33 2.57 -12.82
C ARG A 630 -37.38 3.74 -13.02
N ASP A 631 -36.20 3.49 -13.56
CA ASP A 631 -35.16 4.47 -13.76
C ASP A 631 -35.25 5.09 -15.17
N ALA A 632 -35.08 6.41 -15.25
CA ALA A 632 -35.30 7.16 -16.48
C ALA A 632 -34.15 6.97 -17.50
N ASP A 633 -32.93 6.74 -17.00
CA ASP A 633 -31.70 6.67 -17.78
C ASP A 633 -31.48 5.30 -18.41
N THR A 634 -32.09 4.26 -17.83
CA THR A 634 -31.98 2.85 -18.25
C THR A 634 -32.24 2.64 -19.75
N PHE A 635 -33.26 3.30 -20.32
CA PHE A 635 -33.50 3.21 -21.76
C PHE A 635 -32.35 3.80 -22.60
N GLY A 636 -31.78 4.93 -22.15
CA GLY A 636 -30.68 5.60 -22.83
C GLY A 636 -29.44 4.70 -22.92
N LEU A 637 -29.08 4.08 -21.81
CA LEU A 637 -27.96 3.14 -21.72
C LEU A 637 -28.18 1.89 -22.60
N LEU A 638 -29.38 1.30 -22.57
CA LEU A 638 -29.70 0.16 -23.43
C LEU A 638 -29.70 0.52 -24.92
N ARG A 639 -30.17 1.72 -25.28
CA ARG A 639 -30.14 2.21 -26.66
C ARG A 639 -28.71 2.38 -27.17
N GLU A 640 -27.82 2.92 -26.35
CA GLU A 640 -26.41 3.08 -26.72
C GLU A 640 -25.76 1.72 -27.01
N VAL A 641 -25.94 0.74 -26.13
CA VAL A 641 -25.42 -0.62 -26.35
C VAL A 641 -26.08 -1.30 -27.55
N TRP A 642 -27.37 -1.07 -27.79
CA TRP A 642 -28.06 -1.56 -28.98
C TRP A 642 -27.43 -1.04 -30.29
N GLU A 643 -26.99 0.22 -30.29
CA GLU A 643 -26.36 0.86 -31.45
C GLU A 643 -24.91 0.36 -31.67
N LEU A 644 -24.19 0.03 -30.58
CA LEU A 644 -22.80 -0.44 -30.63
C LEU A 644 -22.65 -1.94 -30.87
N ALA A 645 -23.39 -2.78 -30.16
CA ALA A 645 -23.26 -4.23 -30.20
C ALA A 645 -23.78 -4.78 -31.52
N ASP A 646 -23.20 -5.84 -32.07
CA ASP A 646 -23.77 -6.61 -33.18
C ASP A 646 -24.43 -7.94 -32.74
N TRP A 647 -24.98 -8.72 -33.67
CA TRP A 647 -25.65 -9.99 -33.35
C TRP A 647 -24.68 -11.07 -32.83
N THR A 648 -23.41 -11.05 -33.25
CA THR A 648 -22.37 -11.96 -32.74
C THR A 648 -22.03 -11.65 -31.29
N GLN A 649 -22.10 -10.38 -30.92
CA GLN A 649 -21.99 -9.88 -29.55
C GLN A 649 -23.31 -9.93 -28.78
N ASN A 650 -24.21 -10.86 -29.12
CA ASN A 650 -25.42 -11.15 -28.35
C ASN A 650 -26.40 -9.95 -28.19
N ARG A 651 -26.51 -9.06 -29.19
CA ARG A 651 -27.49 -7.93 -29.25
C ARG A 651 -28.93 -8.34 -28.89
N ARG A 652 -29.32 -9.61 -29.09
CA ARG A 652 -30.61 -10.16 -28.63
C ARG A 652 -30.88 -10.00 -27.13
N MET A 653 -29.86 -9.98 -26.28
CA MET A 653 -30.03 -9.73 -24.84
C MET A 653 -30.50 -8.30 -24.56
N VAL A 654 -30.09 -7.34 -25.41
CA VAL A 654 -30.60 -5.98 -25.36
C VAL A 654 -32.06 -5.91 -25.84
N ALA A 655 -32.43 -6.71 -26.84
CA ALA A 655 -33.84 -6.85 -27.24
C ALA A 655 -34.72 -7.39 -26.09
N LEU A 656 -34.25 -8.44 -25.40
CA LEU A 656 -34.89 -8.97 -24.20
C LEU A 656 -35.06 -7.87 -23.15
N ALA A 657 -34.00 -7.12 -22.87
CA ALA A 657 -34.00 -6.02 -21.91
C ALA A 657 -35.06 -4.95 -22.25
N PHE A 658 -35.20 -4.55 -23.52
CA PHE A 658 -36.27 -3.63 -23.94
C PHE A 658 -37.67 -4.17 -23.65
N GLY A 659 -37.90 -5.47 -23.90
CA GLY A 659 -39.16 -6.14 -23.57
C GLY A 659 -39.43 -6.18 -22.06
N ILE A 660 -38.41 -6.39 -21.24
CA ILE A 660 -38.51 -6.39 -19.77
C ILE A 660 -38.78 -4.97 -19.24
N LEU A 661 -38.09 -3.97 -19.78
CA LEU A 661 -38.20 -2.55 -19.40
C LEU A 661 -39.60 -1.98 -19.67
N ARG A 662 -40.27 -2.47 -20.74
CA ARG A 662 -41.60 -2.02 -21.19
C ARG A 662 -41.64 -0.57 -21.69
N ASP A 663 -40.50 -0.01 -22.11
CA ASP A 663 -40.44 1.32 -22.69
C ASP A 663 -40.75 1.30 -24.20
N ARG A 664 -41.83 1.97 -24.61
CA ARG A 664 -42.29 1.99 -26.00
C ARG A 664 -41.33 2.70 -26.95
N ARG A 665 -40.36 3.47 -26.45
CA ARG A 665 -39.29 4.08 -27.26
C ARG A 665 -38.46 3.02 -28.00
N ALA A 666 -38.44 1.77 -27.53
CA ALA A 666 -37.74 0.67 -28.20
C ALA A 666 -38.45 0.13 -29.45
N VAL A 667 -39.74 0.41 -29.65
CA VAL A 667 -40.55 -0.19 -30.74
C VAL A 667 -39.95 0.08 -32.13
N PRO A 668 -39.53 1.31 -32.50
CA PRO A 668 -38.94 1.56 -33.80
C PRO A 668 -37.62 0.81 -34.03
N LEU A 669 -36.79 0.68 -32.98
CA LEU A 669 -35.51 -0.04 -33.03
C LEU A 669 -35.74 -1.53 -33.30
N LEU A 670 -36.65 -2.15 -32.54
CA LEU A 670 -36.99 -3.56 -32.67
C LEU A 670 -37.68 -3.87 -34.02
N GLN A 671 -38.54 -2.98 -34.51
CA GLN A 671 -39.16 -3.12 -35.84
C GLN A 671 -38.15 -3.03 -36.98
N ALA A 672 -37.10 -2.23 -36.82
CA ALA A 672 -36.00 -2.18 -37.78
C ALA A 672 -35.20 -3.48 -37.78
N ALA A 673 -34.90 -4.04 -36.59
CA ALA A 673 -34.17 -5.31 -36.46
C ALA A 673 -34.87 -6.50 -37.13
N LEU A 674 -36.21 -6.52 -37.21
CA LEU A 674 -36.93 -7.57 -37.94
C LEU A 674 -36.58 -7.65 -39.44
N LYS A 675 -35.98 -6.60 -40.00
CA LYS A 675 -35.54 -6.53 -41.41
C LYS A 675 -34.03 -6.67 -41.56
N ASP A 676 -33.31 -6.80 -40.45
CA ASP A 676 -31.86 -6.97 -40.45
C ASP A 676 -31.51 -8.35 -41.01
N ARG A 677 -30.61 -8.38 -42.00
CA ARG A 677 -30.18 -9.62 -42.66
C ARG A 677 -29.16 -10.39 -41.84
N ASP A 678 -28.54 -9.73 -40.87
CA ASP A 678 -27.52 -10.35 -40.04
C ASP A 678 -28.13 -11.10 -38.86
N ALA A 679 -29.35 -10.76 -38.45
CA ALA A 679 -30.10 -11.45 -37.40
C ALA A 679 -30.43 -12.90 -37.78
N ASP A 680 -30.16 -13.84 -36.89
CA ASP A 680 -30.59 -15.22 -37.05
C ASP A 680 -32.01 -15.46 -36.49
N ALA A 681 -32.52 -16.69 -36.59
CA ALA A 681 -33.88 -16.99 -36.15
C ALA A 681 -34.10 -16.82 -34.64
N LEU A 682 -33.07 -17.10 -33.83
CA LEU A 682 -33.16 -16.93 -32.38
C LEU A 682 -33.15 -15.44 -32.02
N ASP A 683 -32.35 -14.63 -32.72
CA ASP A 683 -32.35 -13.17 -32.56
C ASP A 683 -33.73 -12.56 -32.86
N LEU A 684 -34.31 -12.95 -34.00
CA LEU A 684 -35.63 -12.48 -34.41
C LEU A 684 -36.74 -12.93 -33.43
N GLU A 685 -36.55 -14.05 -32.76
CA GLU A 685 -37.47 -14.51 -31.74
C GLU A 685 -37.46 -13.62 -30.49
N TYR A 686 -36.27 -13.24 -30.01
CA TYR A 686 -36.12 -12.32 -28.88
C TYR A 686 -36.69 -10.93 -29.21
N VAL A 687 -36.43 -10.45 -30.44
CA VAL A 687 -37.03 -9.21 -30.96
C VAL A 687 -38.55 -9.31 -31.02
N GLY A 688 -39.09 -10.43 -31.51
CA GLY A 688 -40.52 -10.69 -31.59
C GLY A 688 -41.18 -10.71 -30.22
N TRP A 689 -40.59 -11.41 -29.25
CA TRP A 689 -41.04 -11.43 -27.86
C TRP A 689 -41.07 -10.01 -27.27
N ALA A 690 -40.00 -9.24 -27.46
CA ALA A 690 -39.91 -7.87 -26.96
C ALA A 690 -41.00 -6.96 -27.55
N LEU A 691 -41.25 -7.04 -28.87
CA LEU A 691 -42.34 -6.30 -29.51
C LEU A 691 -43.72 -6.68 -28.97
N GLN A 692 -43.96 -7.97 -28.73
CA GLN A 692 -45.19 -8.45 -28.11
C GLN A 692 -45.36 -7.85 -26.70
N GLN A 693 -44.29 -7.82 -25.91
CA GLN A 693 -44.29 -7.23 -24.58
C GLN A 693 -44.57 -5.71 -24.60
N LEU A 694 -44.26 -5.03 -25.69
CA LEU A 694 -44.56 -3.61 -25.92
C LEU A 694 -45.93 -3.37 -26.57
N GLY A 695 -46.68 -4.42 -26.89
CA GLY A 695 -47.97 -4.35 -27.58
C GLY A 695 -47.85 -3.87 -29.03
N ALA A 696 -46.74 -4.19 -29.69
CA ALA A 696 -46.52 -3.96 -31.11
C ALA A 696 -46.69 -5.27 -31.90
N ALA A 697 -46.99 -5.16 -33.20
CA ALA A 697 -47.10 -6.33 -34.06
C ALA A 697 -45.73 -6.98 -34.24
N ALA A 698 -45.63 -8.25 -33.86
CA ALA A 698 -44.49 -9.12 -34.12
C ALA A 698 -44.87 -10.18 -35.16
N PRO A 699 -44.05 -10.45 -36.18
CA PRO A 699 -44.23 -11.61 -37.05
C PRO A 699 -44.22 -12.89 -36.23
N SER A 700 -44.97 -13.92 -36.63
CA SER A 700 -44.81 -15.26 -36.07
C SER A 700 -43.41 -15.77 -36.45
N ALA A 701 -42.49 -15.84 -35.48
CA ALA A 701 -41.16 -16.37 -35.72
C ALA A 701 -41.23 -17.87 -36.05
N PRO A 702 -40.49 -18.36 -37.07
CA PRO A 702 -40.34 -19.80 -37.27
C PRO A 702 -39.57 -20.41 -36.09
N PRO A 703 -39.95 -21.61 -35.60
CA PRO A 703 -39.29 -22.23 -34.45
C PRO A 703 -37.80 -22.49 -34.74
N ALA A 704 -36.92 -22.14 -33.78
CA ALA A 704 -35.46 -22.19 -33.91
C ALA A 704 -34.85 -23.60 -34.13
N LYS A 705 -35.65 -24.67 -34.06
CA LYS A 705 -35.21 -26.07 -33.96
C LYS A 705 -34.45 -26.64 -35.18
N THR A 706 -34.27 -25.88 -36.27
CA THR A 706 -33.68 -26.40 -37.53
C THR A 706 -32.68 -25.48 -38.24
N LEU A 707 -32.18 -24.41 -37.60
CA LEU A 707 -31.32 -23.41 -38.27
C LEU A 707 -29.89 -23.35 -37.70
N ARG A 708 -28.91 -23.09 -38.57
CA ARG A 708 -27.53 -22.75 -38.16
C ARG A 708 -27.55 -21.39 -37.48
N LEU A 709 -27.41 -21.38 -36.16
CA LEU A 709 -27.28 -20.15 -35.36
C LEU A 709 -25.91 -19.52 -35.62
N LYS A 710 -25.87 -18.19 -35.68
CA LYS A 710 -24.61 -17.43 -35.78
C LYS A 710 -23.99 -17.21 -34.41
N THR A 711 -24.83 -17.10 -33.40
CA THR A 711 -24.43 -16.81 -32.02
C THR A 711 -24.86 -17.96 -31.11
N ALA A 712 -23.98 -18.40 -30.21
CA ALA A 712 -24.27 -19.51 -29.31
C ALA A 712 -25.51 -19.25 -28.43
N MET A 713 -26.24 -20.30 -28.09
CA MET A 713 -27.34 -20.19 -27.13
C MET A 713 -26.77 -19.84 -25.74
N PRO A 714 -27.48 -19.03 -24.94
CA PRO A 714 -27.10 -18.83 -23.54
C PRO A 714 -27.17 -20.16 -22.79
N HIS A 715 -26.29 -20.34 -21.79
CA HIS A 715 -26.23 -21.57 -20.99
C HIS A 715 -27.57 -21.89 -20.33
N ASN A 716 -28.17 -20.92 -19.64
CA ASN A 716 -29.56 -21.00 -19.20
C ASN A 716 -30.51 -20.26 -20.18
N PRO A 717 -31.54 -20.93 -20.74
CA PRO A 717 -32.44 -20.32 -21.71
C PRO A 717 -33.26 -19.17 -21.10
N ARG A 718 -33.27 -18.00 -21.76
CA ARG A 718 -34.01 -16.83 -21.27
C ARG A 718 -35.47 -16.78 -21.72
N LEU A 719 -35.81 -17.50 -22.78
CA LEU A 719 -37.19 -17.72 -23.22
C LEU A 719 -37.52 -19.21 -23.12
N ILE A 720 -38.64 -19.52 -22.46
CA ILE A 720 -39.24 -20.86 -22.37
C ILE A 720 -40.61 -20.85 -23.05
N TYR A 721 -41.07 -22.00 -23.52
CA TYR A 721 -42.34 -22.08 -24.26
C TYR A 721 -43.36 -22.87 -23.47
N ASP A 722 -44.60 -22.38 -23.50
CA ASP A 722 -45.74 -23.14 -23.01
C ASP A 722 -46.23 -24.19 -24.02
N GLU A 723 -47.29 -24.92 -23.64
CA GLU A 723 -47.94 -25.94 -24.47
C GLU A 723 -48.48 -25.40 -25.82
N PHE A 724 -48.68 -24.08 -25.93
CA PHE A 724 -49.12 -23.39 -27.15
C PHE A 724 -47.96 -22.80 -27.96
N ASN A 725 -46.71 -23.12 -27.57
CA ASN A 725 -45.50 -22.60 -28.17
C ASN A 725 -45.38 -21.06 -28.09
N VAL A 726 -45.97 -20.46 -27.06
CA VAL A 726 -45.83 -19.02 -26.77
C VAL A 726 -44.59 -18.82 -25.89
N PRO A 727 -43.67 -17.91 -26.28
CA PRO A 727 -42.47 -17.64 -25.49
C PRO A 727 -42.77 -16.80 -24.24
N HIS A 728 -42.22 -17.22 -23.11
CA HIS A 728 -42.26 -16.55 -21.80
C HIS A 728 -40.84 -16.31 -21.30
N HIS A 729 -40.61 -15.18 -20.63
CA HIS A 729 -39.30 -14.88 -20.02
C HIS A 729 -39.08 -15.79 -18.80
N ALA A 730 -38.02 -16.59 -18.86
CA ALA A 730 -37.57 -17.45 -17.78
C ALA A 730 -36.87 -16.62 -16.70
N ARG A 731 -37.17 -16.91 -15.44
CA ARG A 731 -36.54 -16.27 -14.28
C ARG A 731 -35.83 -17.31 -13.45
N TYR A 732 -34.69 -16.95 -12.89
CA TYR A 732 -33.84 -17.88 -12.14
C TYR A 732 -33.54 -17.36 -10.72
N SER A 733 -33.40 -18.27 -9.77
CA SER A 733 -32.81 -17.98 -8.46
C SER A 733 -31.30 -17.75 -8.61
N PRO A 734 -30.60 -17.16 -7.60
CA PRO A 734 -29.13 -17.12 -7.59
C PRO A 734 -28.49 -18.49 -7.83
N TRP A 735 -29.18 -19.57 -7.44
CA TRP A 735 -28.73 -20.94 -7.54
C TRP A 735 -29.01 -21.59 -8.91
N GLY A 736 -29.51 -20.83 -9.89
CA GLY A 736 -29.83 -21.33 -11.23
C GLY A 736 -31.14 -22.11 -11.31
N GLU A 737 -31.98 -22.06 -10.26
CA GLU A 737 -33.26 -22.77 -10.25
C GLU A 737 -34.31 -21.94 -10.97
N LEU A 738 -35.06 -22.54 -11.90
CA LEU A 738 -36.12 -21.86 -12.63
C LEU A 738 -37.27 -21.49 -11.68
N LEU A 739 -37.70 -20.22 -11.72
CA LEU A 739 -38.73 -19.67 -10.85
C LEU A 739 -40.10 -19.68 -11.54
N CYS A 740 -41.12 -20.10 -10.80
CA CYS A 740 -42.49 -20.05 -11.28
C CYS A 740 -42.94 -18.60 -11.57
N PRO A 741 -43.50 -18.30 -12.76
CA PRO A 741 -43.97 -16.95 -13.10
C PRO A 741 -45.06 -16.41 -12.17
N ASP A 742 -45.86 -17.29 -11.56
CA ASP A 742 -47.01 -16.92 -10.73
C ASP A 742 -46.65 -16.69 -9.26
N CYS A 743 -45.82 -17.57 -8.68
CA CYS A 743 -45.53 -17.56 -7.24
C CYS A 743 -44.08 -17.19 -6.90
N GLY A 744 -43.15 -17.28 -7.85
CA GLY A 744 -41.73 -16.98 -7.67
C GLY A 744 -40.93 -18.05 -6.92
N GLU A 745 -41.51 -19.23 -6.67
CA GLU A 745 -40.82 -20.36 -6.02
C GLU A 745 -40.04 -21.20 -7.05
N PRO A 746 -38.93 -21.85 -6.64
CA PRO A 746 -38.17 -22.78 -7.48
C PRO A 746 -39.00 -23.97 -7.98
N MET A 747 -38.88 -24.25 -9.27
CA MET A 747 -39.49 -25.39 -9.95
C MET A 747 -38.45 -26.49 -10.21
N THR A 748 -38.92 -27.74 -10.24
CA THR A 748 -38.14 -28.95 -10.55
C THR A 748 -38.83 -29.72 -11.66
N LEU A 749 -38.06 -30.39 -12.51
CA LEU A 749 -38.60 -31.33 -13.48
C LEU A 749 -39.09 -32.59 -12.75
N ASP A 750 -40.31 -33.04 -13.07
CA ASP A 750 -40.79 -34.35 -12.65
C ASP A 750 -40.24 -35.47 -13.56
N GLU A 751 -40.64 -36.72 -13.29
CA GLU A 751 -40.21 -37.91 -14.03
C GLU A 751 -40.62 -37.88 -15.52
N ASP A 752 -41.64 -37.08 -15.87
CA ASP A 752 -42.17 -36.92 -17.23
C ASP A 752 -41.55 -35.71 -17.97
N GLY A 753 -40.68 -34.95 -17.29
CA GLY A 753 -40.05 -33.74 -17.83
C GLY A 753 -40.93 -32.50 -17.80
N GLU A 754 -42.00 -32.50 -16.98
CA GLU A 754 -42.83 -31.31 -16.73
C GLU A 754 -42.33 -30.53 -15.51
N TRP A 755 -42.44 -29.20 -15.56
CA TRP A 755 -42.01 -28.32 -14.47
C TRP A 755 -43.04 -28.31 -13.34
N THR A 756 -42.65 -28.81 -12.17
CA THR A 756 -43.48 -28.89 -10.95
C THR A 756 -42.83 -28.17 -9.76
N HIS A 757 -43.55 -27.95 -8.67
CA HIS A 757 -42.98 -27.31 -7.48
C HIS A 757 -42.21 -28.34 -6.63
N SER A 758 -41.01 -27.98 -6.17
CA SER A 758 -40.04 -28.82 -5.45
C SER A 758 -40.45 -29.26 -4.04
N SER A 759 -41.66 -28.94 -3.58
CA SER A 759 -42.24 -29.51 -2.36
C SER A 759 -43.76 -29.61 -2.47
N GLY A 760 -44.31 -30.74 -2.00
CA GLY A 760 -45.71 -31.15 -2.13
C GLY A 760 -46.76 -30.20 -1.54
N ARG A 761 -46.96 -29.03 -2.15
CA ARG A 761 -48.24 -28.35 -2.19
C ARG A 761 -48.94 -28.77 -3.48
N SER A 762 -49.51 -29.97 -3.45
CA SER A 762 -50.60 -30.30 -4.38
C SER A 762 -51.64 -29.19 -4.31
N ASP A 763 -52.06 -28.71 -5.48
CA ASP A 763 -53.32 -28.03 -5.74
C ASP A 763 -54.22 -27.82 -4.52
N ARG A 764 -54.14 -26.64 -3.92
CA ARG A 764 -55.24 -26.08 -3.12
C ARG A 764 -55.89 -24.91 -3.82
N ARG A 765 -56.18 -25.02 -5.13
CA ARG A 765 -57.14 -24.15 -5.82
C ARG A 765 -57.93 -24.87 -6.93
N SER A 766 -58.70 -25.89 -6.56
CA SER A 766 -59.88 -26.29 -7.35
C SER A 766 -61.00 -26.83 -6.45
N GLY A 767 -61.56 -25.97 -5.60
CA GLY A 767 -62.64 -26.41 -4.71
C GLY A 767 -63.30 -25.33 -3.90
N SER A 768 -63.99 -24.37 -4.53
CA SER A 768 -65.10 -23.70 -3.82
C SER A 768 -66.33 -23.61 -4.73
N ARG A 769 -67.14 -24.66 -4.65
CA ARG A 769 -68.56 -24.61 -5.01
C ARG A 769 -69.22 -23.50 -4.20
N GLY A 770 -70.11 -22.79 -4.88
CA GLY A 770 -70.69 -21.55 -4.41
C GLY A 770 -71.35 -21.61 -3.03
N ARG A 771 -71.15 -20.54 -2.26
CA ARG A 771 -72.11 -20.10 -1.26
C ARG A 771 -72.47 -18.65 -1.52
N ARG A 772 -73.65 -18.48 -2.11
CA ARG A 772 -74.43 -17.24 -2.16
C ARG A 772 -74.39 -16.55 -0.80
N ARG A 773 -73.63 -15.45 -0.67
CA ARG A 773 -73.79 -14.52 0.44
C ARG A 773 -74.90 -13.53 0.10
N ARG A 774 -76.03 -13.73 0.76
CA ARG A 774 -77.19 -12.84 0.82
C ARG A 774 -76.75 -11.40 1.09
N LYS A 775 -77.18 -10.49 0.23
CA LYS A 775 -77.29 -9.05 0.52
C LYS A 775 -78.07 -8.86 1.82
N ARG A 776 -77.44 -8.27 2.85
CA ARG A 776 -78.14 -7.64 3.96
C ARG A 776 -77.65 -6.19 4.08
N LYS A 777 -78.49 -5.28 3.57
CA LYS A 777 -78.48 -3.85 3.90
C LYS A 777 -78.71 -3.67 5.40
N LYS A 778 -77.89 -2.83 6.04
CA LYS A 778 -78.26 -1.94 7.17
C LYS A 778 -77.10 -0.97 7.38
N LYS A 779 -77.16 0.26 6.86
CA LYS A 779 -77.61 1.47 7.59
C LYS A 779 -77.10 1.48 9.04
N ARG A 780 -75.87 1.95 9.22
CA ARG A 780 -75.57 3.10 10.10
C ARG A 780 -75.58 4.38 9.24
N ARG A 781 -75.83 5.60 9.69
CA ARG A 781 -75.88 6.16 11.06
C ARG A 781 -75.67 5.23 12.24
#